data_AF-A0AAU0VK06-F1
#
_entry.id   AF-A0AAU0VK06-F1
#
_cell.length_a   1.000
_cell.length_b   1.000
_cell.length_c   1.000
_cell.angle_alpha   90.00
_cell.angle_beta   90.00
_cell.angle_gamma   90.00
#
_symmetry.space_group_name_H-M   'P 1'
#
loop_
_entity.id
_entity.type
_entity.pdbx_description
1 polymer ?
#
loop_
_entity_poly.entity_id
_entity_poly.type
_entity_poly.pdbx_seq_one_letter_code
_entity_poly.pdbx_strand_id
1 'polypeptide(L)'
;MPQQKNTHQSSAATGAPGGTPEEGSAEPGGAVGTETRVEHGKSDDRGSGAAAEPSGAKAHGSGAGPDEVGPVKAGAEGATAAPEAAAEPEVSTGSAPEAGAGREVEPEPVPASAPGAPPAEADRASGPKGAPDTAPAAKASPEGAPGPLPGTPAGPPRFARLARWRAEHPRRARVLSRTVTVLAAVLVVCTLVMPASVAAVRPAGFFRLPGEAIVGAAVLLALPRKPRVVLAAAGGVALAALTVLNWLDMGFKQYLGRTFNLVLDWSLLGDAQSYLEDSLGRAATLAATAALIVVVLLLFAASAFAVVRLSDVLARHSATATRGTLIAGVVWITCSSFGVQLAGVPLAADSAALTLQSQTKRVSNTLKDEAAFQKVAKVDAFGATPPGQLVPDLRGKDVIFTFIESYGRSAIEDPVMAPGVDRTLATRDEALTKAGYHAKSGWLTSATYGGSSWLGHSTTLSGLWVSNQQRYRTVMASDHLSLTKVFKKTGAWDTVGVMPGIQKAWPEQSFFGLDKVYNAFELGYKGPKFSWSTMPDQYALEQFQQRVHGKKHDKPVMSEVILTSSHQPWSPIPKVVDWDELGDGSVFKGIEAAGTDPTDVMADTSKSRQEYGKSVQYSLTALTEWLERYGTKDTVLVFLGDHQPIARVSGNHASRDVPISIVAKDPKVLDKIGDWGWTDGLRPAHDAPVWKMNLFRDRFLTAYGSTPHPKTG
;
A
#
# COMPACT_ATOMS: atom_id res chain seq x y z
N MET A 1 -6.77 20.09 58.37
CA MET A 1 -5.79 21.04 58.95
C MET A 1 -5.83 22.36 58.16
N PRO A 2 -5.35 23.49 58.72
CA PRO A 2 -5.95 24.80 58.44
C PRO A 2 -5.26 25.67 57.38
N GLN A 3 -5.86 26.86 57.20
CA GLN A 3 -5.52 27.94 56.25
C GLN A 3 -4.12 28.55 56.44
N GLN A 4 -3.69 29.29 55.42
CA GLN A 4 -3.23 30.67 55.66
C GLN A 4 -3.63 31.60 54.50
N LYS A 5 -3.97 32.85 54.82
CA LYS A 5 -4.17 33.98 53.89
C LYS A 5 -3.00 34.96 54.02
N ASN A 6 -2.80 35.81 53.02
CA ASN A 6 -2.49 37.23 53.27
C ASN A 6 -2.83 38.11 52.05
N THR A 7 -2.85 39.43 52.24
CA THR A 7 -3.52 40.43 51.38
C THR A 7 -2.69 41.72 51.23
N HIS A 8 -3.23 42.68 50.44
CA HIS A 8 -2.79 44.10 50.27
C HIS A 8 -1.68 44.35 49.21
N GLN A 9 -1.61 45.52 48.53
CA GLN A 9 -2.44 46.75 48.61
C GLN A 9 -2.58 47.49 47.24
N SER A 10 -3.07 48.74 47.24
CA SER A 10 -3.62 49.47 46.07
C SER A 10 -3.16 50.94 45.97
N SER A 11 -3.17 51.51 44.75
CA SER A 11 -3.23 52.95 44.42
C SER A 11 -3.70 53.08 42.94
N ALA A 12 -4.80 53.76 42.58
CA ALA A 12 -4.94 55.23 42.33
C ALA A 12 -4.10 55.75 41.14
N ALA A 13 -4.48 56.72 40.28
CA ALA A 13 -5.69 57.55 40.04
C ALA A 13 -5.42 58.40 38.74
N THR A 14 -6.30 59.11 38.00
CA THR A 14 -7.78 59.30 37.87
C THR A 14 -8.03 60.13 36.57
N GLY A 15 -9.21 60.09 35.92
CA GLY A 15 -9.57 61.10 34.89
C GLY A 15 -10.78 60.81 33.98
N ALA A 16 -11.84 61.62 34.10
CA ALA A 16 -12.96 61.82 33.16
C ALA A 16 -13.45 63.28 33.32
N PRO A 17 -14.23 63.87 32.37
CA PRO A 17 -15.69 63.94 32.63
C PRO A 17 -16.62 64.07 31.39
N GLY A 18 -17.93 63.92 31.63
CA GLY A 18 -19.04 64.43 30.79
C GLY A 18 -19.64 63.42 29.79
N GLY A 19 -20.97 63.36 29.59
CA GLY A 19 -22.06 64.01 30.32
C GLY A 19 -23.44 63.67 29.72
N THR A 20 -24.43 63.36 30.57
CA THR A 20 -25.82 62.97 30.21
C THR A 20 -26.81 64.10 30.59
N PRO A 21 -28.02 64.21 30.00
CA PRO A 21 -29.16 63.40 30.49
C PRO A 21 -30.30 63.05 29.49
N GLU A 22 -31.32 62.38 30.04
CA GLU A 22 -32.76 62.33 29.69
C GLU A 22 -33.39 61.14 28.89
N GLU A 23 -34.29 60.45 29.63
CA GLU A 23 -35.56 59.75 29.30
C GLU A 23 -35.63 58.61 28.24
N GLY A 24 -36.52 57.60 28.46
CA GLY A 24 -36.71 56.55 27.43
C GLY A 24 -37.57 55.29 27.65
N SER A 25 -38.14 54.99 28.83
CA SER A 25 -39.24 54.00 29.06
C SER A 25 -39.07 52.48 28.79
N ALA A 26 -39.50 51.69 29.79
CA ALA A 26 -40.27 50.42 29.71
C ALA A 26 -39.65 49.11 29.15
N GLU A 27 -39.08 48.33 30.07
CA GLU A 27 -39.19 46.85 30.16
C GLU A 27 -40.30 46.51 31.23
N PRO A 28 -40.60 45.26 31.66
CA PRO A 28 -40.24 43.92 31.17
C PRO A 28 -41.39 42.86 31.15
N GLY A 29 -41.06 41.64 30.72
CA GLY A 29 -41.28 40.42 31.51
C GLY A 29 -42.69 39.81 31.68
N GLY A 30 -42.72 38.51 32.01
CA GLY A 30 -43.95 37.78 32.38
C GLY A 30 -43.67 36.60 33.32
N ALA A 31 -44.68 36.18 34.09
CA ALA A 31 -44.62 35.00 34.96
C ALA A 31 -46.01 34.50 35.42
N VAL A 32 -46.18 33.16 35.40
CA VAL A 32 -46.93 32.30 36.36
C VAL A 32 -48.41 32.61 36.73
N GLY A 33 -49.27 31.59 36.63
CA GLY A 33 -50.61 31.52 37.26
C GLY A 33 -51.26 30.13 37.06
N THR A 34 -52.05 29.64 38.02
CA THR A 34 -52.49 28.21 38.09
C THR A 34 -53.99 27.97 38.34
N GLU A 35 -54.43 26.75 37.98
CA GLU A 35 -55.50 25.92 38.61
C GLU A 35 -57.02 26.05 38.26
N THR A 36 -57.60 24.86 38.01
CA THR A 36 -58.95 24.34 38.42
C THR A 36 -60.29 24.70 37.72
N ARG A 37 -60.88 23.67 37.06
CA ARG A 37 -62.10 22.89 37.48
C ARG A 37 -63.50 23.06 36.78
N VAL A 38 -64.14 21.88 36.51
CA VAL A 38 -65.60 21.56 36.25
C VAL A 38 -66.21 22.02 34.90
N GLU A 39 -66.53 21.14 33.92
CA GLU A 39 -67.52 20.02 33.83
C GLU A 39 -68.98 20.44 33.48
N HIS A 40 -69.42 20.16 32.23
CA HIS A 40 -70.74 19.69 31.71
C HIS A 40 -70.79 20.00 30.18
N GLY A 41 -70.91 19.05 29.24
CA GLY A 41 -72.15 18.36 28.80
C GLY A 41 -72.72 19.01 27.52
N LYS A 42 -73.39 18.37 26.54
CA LYS A 42 -73.72 16.96 26.23
C LYS A 42 -74.20 16.86 24.75
N SER A 43 -74.11 15.67 24.13
CA SER A 43 -74.73 15.15 22.87
C SER A 43 -73.69 14.72 21.81
N ASP A 44 -73.66 13.48 21.26
CA ASP A 44 -74.66 12.45 20.86
C ASP A 44 -75.16 12.67 19.40
N ASP A 45 -75.21 11.72 18.45
CA ASP A 45 -74.80 10.29 18.40
C ASP A 45 -74.88 9.72 16.92
N ARG A 46 -74.31 8.53 16.66
CA ARG A 46 -74.50 7.56 15.54
C ARG A 46 -73.82 7.75 14.15
N GLY A 47 -73.32 6.69 13.50
CA GLY A 47 -73.02 5.34 14.03
C GLY A 47 -72.91 4.16 13.04
N SER A 48 -72.00 3.21 13.35
CA SER A 48 -71.91 1.79 12.90
C SER A 48 -71.59 1.46 11.41
N GLY A 49 -70.89 0.35 11.10
CA GLY A 49 -70.10 -0.55 11.98
C GLY A 49 -69.72 -1.93 11.41
N ALA A 50 -68.86 -2.65 12.15
CA ALA A 50 -68.68 -4.12 12.25
C ALA A 50 -68.16 -4.95 11.04
N ALA A 51 -67.49 -6.11 11.21
CA ALA A 51 -66.66 -6.68 12.31
C ALA A 51 -66.01 -8.02 11.86
N ALA A 52 -64.88 -8.45 12.48
CA ALA A 52 -64.58 -9.84 12.95
C ALA A 52 -63.07 -10.19 13.05
N GLU A 53 -62.62 -10.65 14.22
CA GLU A 53 -61.52 -11.62 14.43
C GLU A 53 -62.12 -12.93 15.00
N PRO A 54 -61.35 -13.98 15.42
CA PRO A 54 -60.82 -13.96 16.81
C PRO A 54 -59.54 -14.81 17.14
N SER A 55 -58.94 -14.47 18.30
CA SER A 55 -58.20 -15.37 19.25
C SER A 55 -56.75 -15.78 18.92
N GLY A 56 -55.79 -15.78 19.86
CA GLY A 56 -55.81 -15.42 21.29
C GLY A 56 -54.37 -15.24 21.86
N ALA A 57 -54.11 -14.40 22.87
CA ALA A 57 -54.28 -14.66 24.33
C ALA A 57 -53.35 -15.78 24.88
N LYS A 58 -52.56 -15.67 25.97
CA LYS A 58 -52.31 -14.71 27.10
C LYS A 58 -50.98 -15.16 27.80
N ALA A 59 -50.40 -14.56 28.86
CA ALA A 59 -50.20 -13.17 29.33
C ALA A 59 -49.41 -13.19 30.68
N HIS A 60 -48.69 -12.10 31.01
CA HIS A 60 -48.02 -11.79 32.31
C HIS A 60 -46.81 -12.67 32.76
N GLY A 61 -45.85 -12.15 33.54
CA GLY A 61 -45.61 -10.74 33.89
C GLY A 61 -44.57 -10.48 35.00
N SER A 62 -43.97 -9.27 34.97
CA SER A 62 -43.24 -8.53 36.03
C SER A 62 -42.01 -9.13 36.75
N GLY A 63 -40.95 -8.32 36.89
CA GLY A 63 -40.16 -8.30 38.15
C GLY A 63 -38.64 -8.14 38.08
N ALA A 64 -38.14 -6.90 37.92
CA ALA A 64 -36.81 -6.38 38.31
C ALA A 64 -35.50 -7.06 37.83
N GLY A 65 -34.47 -6.24 37.59
CA GLY A 65 -33.05 -6.64 37.50
C GLY A 65 -32.25 -6.12 38.71
N PRO A 66 -30.90 -5.99 38.64
CA PRO A 66 -30.04 -6.11 37.46
C PRO A 66 -28.78 -7.00 37.68
N ASP A 67 -27.79 -6.80 36.80
CA ASP A 67 -26.33 -7.04 36.95
C ASP A 67 -25.65 -8.33 36.46
N GLU A 68 -24.37 -8.12 36.15
CA GLU A 68 -23.25 -9.01 35.73
C GLU A 68 -23.32 -9.78 34.40
N VAL A 69 -22.52 -9.31 33.43
CA VAL A 69 -22.22 -9.98 32.14
C VAL A 69 -20.99 -10.87 32.29
N GLY A 70 -21.15 -12.19 32.12
CA GLY A 70 -20.06 -13.17 32.06
C GLY A 70 -20.06 -13.95 30.72
N PRO A 71 -18.90 -14.20 30.07
CA PRO A 71 -18.86 -14.69 28.69
C PRO A 71 -19.07 -16.21 28.57
N VAL A 72 -19.98 -16.62 27.68
CA VAL A 72 -20.18 -18.03 27.29
C VAL A 72 -19.09 -18.48 26.32
N LYS A 73 -18.54 -19.68 26.54
CA LYS A 73 -17.56 -20.32 25.65
C LYS A 73 -18.26 -20.87 24.39
N ALA A 74 -17.73 -20.56 23.21
CA ALA A 74 -18.04 -21.34 22.02
C ALA A 74 -17.23 -22.65 22.03
N GLY A 75 -17.93 -23.79 21.92
CA GLY A 75 -17.32 -25.10 21.63
C GLY A 75 -16.97 -25.24 20.14
N ALA A 76 -16.23 -26.29 19.79
CA ALA A 76 -15.81 -26.56 18.42
C ALA A 76 -16.49 -27.80 17.85
N GLU A 77 -16.96 -27.71 16.60
CA GLU A 77 -17.24 -28.79 15.64
C GLU A 77 -17.60 -28.10 14.29
N GLY A 78 -17.42 -28.70 13.11
CA GLY A 78 -16.85 -30.03 12.84
C GLY A 78 -17.37 -30.64 11.53
N ALA A 79 -17.08 -30.05 10.36
CA ALA A 79 -17.56 -30.57 9.08
C ALA A 79 -16.52 -30.45 7.95
N THR A 80 -16.11 -31.60 7.39
CA THR A 80 -15.33 -31.71 6.15
C THR A 80 -16.22 -32.14 4.99
N ALA A 81 -16.11 -31.48 3.84
CA ALA A 81 -16.71 -31.92 2.58
C ALA A 81 -15.62 -32.35 1.59
N ALA A 82 -15.87 -33.43 0.84
CA ALA A 82 -14.99 -33.96 -0.21
C ALA A 82 -15.39 -33.40 -1.59
N PRO A 83 -14.49 -33.41 -2.60
CA PRO A 83 -14.82 -32.95 -3.95
C PRO A 83 -15.59 -34.02 -4.75
N GLU A 84 -16.59 -33.59 -5.52
CA GLU A 84 -17.23 -34.41 -6.56
C GLU A 84 -16.36 -34.53 -7.82
N ALA A 85 -16.60 -35.57 -8.61
CA ALA A 85 -15.86 -35.88 -9.82
C ALA A 85 -16.79 -36.25 -11.00
N ALA A 86 -16.69 -35.50 -12.09
CA ALA A 86 -17.25 -35.77 -13.41
C ALA A 86 -16.59 -34.82 -14.44
N ALA A 87 -16.41 -35.15 -15.71
CA ALA A 87 -16.29 -36.44 -16.37
C ALA A 87 -15.52 -36.23 -17.69
N GLU A 88 -14.81 -37.24 -18.19
CA GLU A 88 -14.10 -37.16 -19.48
C GLU A 88 -15.07 -37.44 -20.65
N PRO A 89 -14.89 -36.77 -21.81
CA PRO A 89 -15.29 -37.30 -23.11
C PRO A 89 -14.07 -37.69 -23.97
N GLU A 90 -14.28 -38.68 -24.84
CA GLU A 90 -13.24 -39.48 -25.50
C GLU A 90 -12.44 -38.74 -26.60
N VAL A 91 -11.20 -39.19 -26.82
CA VAL A 91 -10.35 -38.72 -27.92
C VAL A 91 -10.62 -39.54 -29.19
N SER A 92 -11.23 -38.92 -30.20
CA SER A 92 -11.36 -39.50 -31.55
C SER A 92 -10.08 -39.25 -32.37
N THR A 93 -9.36 -40.31 -32.73
CA THR A 93 -8.19 -40.26 -33.62
C THR A 93 -8.58 -40.10 -35.09
N GLY A 94 -8.00 -39.13 -35.81
CA GLY A 94 -8.29 -38.91 -37.24
C GLY A 94 -7.17 -38.22 -38.02
N SER A 95 -6.39 -39.03 -38.74
CA SER A 95 -5.55 -38.78 -39.93
C SER A 95 -5.09 -37.36 -40.31
N ALA A 96 -3.77 -37.19 -40.45
CA ALA A 96 -3.18 -36.23 -41.41
C ALA A 96 -3.31 -36.75 -42.86
N PRO A 97 -3.10 -35.92 -43.90
CA PRO A 97 -1.76 -35.93 -44.52
C PRO A 97 -1.25 -34.58 -45.12
N GLU A 98 0.05 -34.60 -45.44
CA GLU A 98 0.78 -33.90 -46.53
C GLU A 98 0.74 -32.36 -46.72
N ALA A 99 1.81 -31.73 -46.24
CA ALA A 99 2.81 -30.96 -47.02
C ALA A 99 2.38 -30.09 -48.24
N GLY A 100 2.67 -28.78 -48.14
CA GLY A 100 2.90 -27.87 -49.27
C GLY A 100 4.05 -26.91 -48.94
N ALA A 101 4.93 -26.61 -49.89
CA ALA A 101 6.24 -25.98 -49.63
C ALA A 101 6.40 -24.55 -50.19
N GLY A 102 7.32 -23.79 -49.58
CA GLY A 102 7.72 -22.43 -49.98
C GLY A 102 7.20 -21.35 -49.02
N ARG A 103 7.98 -20.34 -48.61
CA ARG A 103 9.26 -19.86 -49.15
C ARG A 103 9.99 -19.05 -48.07
N GLU A 104 11.26 -19.33 -47.81
CA GLU A 104 12.08 -18.53 -46.88
C GLU A 104 12.42 -17.16 -47.47
N VAL A 105 12.56 -16.16 -46.59
CA VAL A 105 13.17 -14.85 -46.89
C VAL A 105 14.11 -14.51 -45.74
N GLU A 106 15.39 -14.37 -46.07
CA GLU A 106 16.50 -14.14 -45.15
C GLU A 106 16.74 -12.63 -44.91
N PRO A 107 17.02 -12.18 -43.67
CA PRO A 107 17.33 -10.78 -43.39
C PRO A 107 18.86 -10.51 -43.41
N GLU A 108 19.33 -9.67 -44.34
CA GLU A 108 20.74 -9.26 -44.39
C GLU A 108 21.14 -8.28 -43.25
N PRO A 109 22.42 -8.28 -42.79
CA PRO A 109 22.88 -7.50 -41.63
C PRO A 109 23.77 -6.29 -41.99
N VAL A 110 23.64 -5.18 -41.25
CA VAL A 110 24.58 -4.02 -41.29
C VAL A 110 24.61 -3.31 -39.91
N PRO A 111 25.67 -2.54 -39.54
CA PRO A 111 26.67 -3.12 -38.62
C PRO A 111 26.94 -2.29 -37.35
N ALA A 112 27.79 -2.84 -36.47
CA ALA A 112 28.22 -2.17 -35.24
C ALA A 112 29.14 -0.96 -35.51
N SER A 113 29.02 0.11 -34.70
CA SER A 113 29.88 1.30 -34.74
C SER A 113 30.15 1.87 -33.34
N ALA A 114 31.43 1.92 -32.95
CA ALA A 114 31.97 2.63 -31.78
C ALA A 114 33.51 2.72 -31.91
N PRO A 115 34.22 3.61 -31.19
CA PRO A 115 33.76 4.66 -30.27
C PRO A 115 34.17 6.08 -30.72
N GLY A 116 33.77 7.11 -29.96
CA GLY A 116 34.30 8.48 -30.13
C GLY A 116 33.91 9.42 -28.99
N ALA A 117 34.88 10.13 -28.42
CA ALA A 117 34.69 11.18 -27.41
C ALA A 117 35.51 12.44 -27.78
N PRO A 118 34.93 13.65 -27.73
CA PRO A 118 35.64 14.89 -28.04
C PRO A 118 36.21 15.60 -26.79
N PRO A 119 37.42 16.21 -26.84
CA PRO A 119 38.02 16.99 -25.75
C PRO A 119 38.21 18.49 -26.05
N ALA A 120 38.13 19.33 -25.01
CA ALA A 120 38.54 20.74 -24.89
C ALA A 120 38.53 21.12 -23.39
N GLU A 121 39.32 22.02 -22.81
CA GLU A 121 40.48 22.84 -23.21
C GLU A 121 41.42 22.93 -21.97
N ALA A 122 42.73 22.68 -22.07
CA ALA A 122 43.80 23.64 -22.40
C ALA A 122 44.16 24.67 -21.31
N ASP A 123 45.37 24.55 -20.75
CA ASP A 123 46.34 25.67 -20.75
C ASP A 123 47.80 25.13 -20.75
N ARG A 124 48.80 26.00 -20.93
CA ARG A 124 50.16 25.67 -21.43
C ARG A 124 51.29 26.07 -20.48
N ALA A 125 52.35 25.25 -20.39
CA ALA A 125 53.70 25.72 -20.08
C ALA A 125 54.81 24.80 -20.65
N SER A 126 55.84 25.42 -21.21
CA SER A 126 57.03 24.86 -21.89
C SER A 126 58.00 24.02 -21.02
N GLY A 127 58.70 23.06 -21.65
CA GLY A 127 59.96 22.46 -21.15
C GLY A 127 61.22 23.27 -21.57
N PRO A 128 62.41 22.67 -21.87
CA PRO A 128 62.73 21.23 -21.99
C PRO A 128 64.16 20.78 -21.53
N LYS A 129 64.49 19.49 -21.78
CA LYS A 129 65.83 18.84 -21.92
C LYS A 129 66.75 18.62 -20.69
N GLY A 130 67.29 17.40 -20.59
CA GLY A 130 68.46 17.02 -19.75
C GLY A 130 68.59 15.51 -19.51
N ALA A 131 69.74 14.89 -19.84
CA ALA A 131 70.09 13.46 -19.66
C ALA A 131 71.62 13.29 -19.88
N PRO A 132 72.27 12.10 -19.69
CA PRO A 132 71.86 10.82 -19.09
C PRO A 132 72.89 10.34 -18.00
N ASP A 133 73.31 9.05 -18.03
CA ASP A 133 74.48 8.41 -17.39
C ASP A 133 74.47 8.14 -15.86
N THR A 134 75.04 7.04 -15.31
CA THR A 134 75.70 5.83 -15.88
C THR A 134 75.52 4.59 -14.98
N ALA A 135 75.85 3.39 -15.50
CA ALA A 135 75.98 2.10 -14.78
C ALA A 135 77.49 1.78 -14.51
N PRO A 136 77.97 0.63 -13.95
CA PRO A 136 77.30 -0.65 -13.66
C PRO A 136 77.67 -1.29 -12.28
N ALA A 137 77.59 -2.63 -12.16
CA ALA A 137 77.67 -3.40 -10.91
C ALA A 137 79.00 -4.17 -10.68
N ALA A 138 79.23 -4.63 -9.45
CA ALA A 138 80.28 -5.60 -9.06
C ALA A 138 79.82 -6.50 -7.88
N LYS A 139 80.50 -7.65 -7.67
CA LYS A 139 80.23 -8.62 -6.57
C LYS A 139 81.36 -8.63 -5.54
N ALA A 140 81.03 -8.77 -4.25
CA ALA A 140 81.94 -9.30 -3.21
C ALA A 140 81.17 -9.79 -1.96
N SER A 141 81.84 -10.58 -1.12
CA SER A 141 81.45 -11.05 0.23
C SER A 141 82.74 -11.45 0.97
N PRO A 142 82.78 -11.69 2.30
CA PRO A 142 81.72 -11.63 3.32
C PRO A 142 82.11 -10.77 4.55
N GLU A 143 81.43 -11.00 5.69
CA GLU A 143 81.76 -10.59 7.08
C GLU A 143 81.67 -9.10 7.48
N GLY A 144 81.52 -8.87 8.79
CA GLY A 144 81.39 -7.56 9.43
C GLY A 144 79.99 -7.27 10.00
N ALA A 145 79.81 -7.47 11.32
CA ALA A 145 78.56 -7.14 12.02
C ALA A 145 78.69 -5.85 12.84
N PRO A 146 77.79 -4.86 12.64
CA PRO A 146 77.50 -3.81 13.62
C PRO A 146 76.15 -4.04 14.32
N GLY A 147 76.00 -3.52 15.55
CA GLY A 147 74.78 -3.64 16.34
C GLY A 147 73.60 -2.81 15.85
N PRO A 148 72.36 -3.12 16.28
CA PRO A 148 71.15 -2.45 15.80
C PRO A 148 71.02 -1.02 16.35
N LEU A 149 70.75 -0.07 15.45
CA LEU A 149 70.31 1.29 15.79
C LEU A 149 68.91 1.29 16.44
N PRO A 150 68.59 2.26 17.32
CA PRO A 150 67.34 2.26 18.08
C PRO A 150 66.13 2.57 17.19
N GLY A 151 65.37 1.54 16.83
CA GLY A 151 64.11 1.66 16.08
C GLY A 151 62.99 2.25 16.93
N THR A 152 62.23 3.19 16.34
CA THR A 152 61.03 3.79 16.93
C THR A 152 60.04 2.71 17.40
N PRO A 153 59.52 2.76 18.63
CA PRO A 153 58.69 1.68 19.17
C PRO A 153 57.34 1.58 18.45
N ALA A 154 57.23 0.61 17.54
CA ALA A 154 55.97 0.23 16.91
C ALA A 154 54.96 -0.18 17.99
N GLY A 155 53.98 0.69 18.25
CA GLY A 155 53.05 0.51 19.36
C GLY A 155 52.30 -0.83 19.25
N PRO A 156 52.17 -1.60 20.36
CA PRO A 156 51.71 -2.98 20.30
C PRO A 156 50.34 -3.11 19.63
N PRO A 157 50.10 -4.15 18.82
CA PRO A 157 48.90 -4.30 18.02
C PRO A 157 47.63 -4.27 18.89
N ARG A 158 46.51 -3.83 18.30
CA ARG A 158 45.26 -3.53 19.04
C ARG A 158 44.81 -4.68 19.97
N PHE A 159 45.03 -5.93 19.56
CA PHE A 159 44.77 -7.13 20.38
C PHE A 159 45.67 -7.24 21.63
N ALA A 160 46.95 -6.88 21.54
CA ALA A 160 47.88 -6.88 22.67
C ALA A 160 47.56 -5.77 23.69
N ARG A 161 47.11 -4.59 23.25
CA ARG A 161 46.57 -3.56 24.15
C ARG A 161 45.33 -4.05 24.90
N LEU A 162 44.40 -4.70 24.19
CA LEU A 162 43.21 -5.32 24.79
C LEU A 162 43.54 -6.47 25.76
N ALA A 163 44.58 -7.26 25.49
CA ALA A 163 45.05 -8.30 26.40
C ALA A 163 45.67 -7.69 27.67
N ARG A 164 46.52 -6.66 27.53
CA ARG A 164 47.18 -5.98 28.64
C ARG A 164 46.17 -5.29 29.55
N TRP A 165 45.22 -4.53 29.00
CA TRP A 165 44.12 -3.91 29.76
C TRP A 165 43.26 -4.94 30.52
N ARG A 166 43.02 -6.13 29.94
CA ARG A 166 42.27 -7.20 30.63
C ARG A 166 43.03 -7.78 31.82
N ALA A 167 44.36 -7.82 31.77
CA ALA A 167 45.22 -8.22 32.88
C ALA A 167 45.32 -7.11 33.96
N GLU A 168 45.43 -5.85 33.55
CA GLU A 168 45.48 -4.67 34.42
C GLU A 168 44.15 -4.39 35.14
N HIS A 169 43.00 -4.73 34.52
CA HIS A 169 41.67 -4.40 35.03
C HIS A 169 40.72 -5.63 35.10
N PRO A 170 41.07 -6.72 35.82
CA PRO A 170 40.35 -7.99 35.75
C PRO A 170 38.89 -7.89 36.24
N ARG A 171 38.58 -7.02 37.20
CA ARG A 171 37.20 -6.75 37.65
C ARG A 171 36.36 -6.10 36.53
N ARG A 172 36.86 -5.03 35.89
CA ARG A 172 36.17 -4.32 34.79
C ARG A 172 36.01 -5.23 33.56
N ALA A 173 37.04 -6.00 33.21
CA ALA A 173 36.99 -6.99 32.13
C ALA A 173 35.95 -8.09 32.39
N ARG A 174 35.82 -8.58 33.64
CA ARG A 174 34.82 -9.57 34.04
C ARG A 174 33.39 -9.01 33.99
N VAL A 175 33.18 -7.77 34.44
CA VAL A 175 31.89 -7.07 34.31
C VAL A 175 31.51 -6.92 32.84
N LEU A 176 32.37 -6.31 32.01
CA LEU A 176 32.12 -6.13 30.58
C LEU A 176 31.80 -7.45 29.86
N SER A 177 32.54 -8.52 30.18
CA SER A 177 32.28 -9.85 29.61
C SER A 177 30.94 -10.44 30.05
N ARG A 178 30.46 -10.15 31.28
CA ARG A 178 29.10 -10.51 31.72
C ARG A 178 28.07 -9.68 30.98
N THR A 179 28.19 -8.35 30.95
CA THR A 179 27.27 -7.43 30.24
C THR A 179 27.09 -7.84 28.77
N VAL A 180 28.18 -8.07 28.02
CA VAL A 180 28.10 -8.49 26.60
C VAL A 180 27.45 -9.87 26.45
N THR A 181 27.50 -10.74 27.46
CA THR A 181 26.79 -12.03 27.42
C THR A 181 25.29 -11.88 27.71
N VAL A 182 24.92 -10.98 28.62
CA VAL A 182 23.51 -10.63 28.87
C VAL A 182 22.90 -9.95 27.64
N LEU A 183 23.60 -8.99 27.03
CA LEU A 183 23.16 -8.34 25.79
C LEU A 183 23.04 -9.34 24.62
N ALA A 184 23.96 -10.31 24.50
CA ALA A 184 23.85 -11.39 23.53
C ALA A 184 22.62 -12.29 23.77
N ALA A 185 22.32 -12.63 25.04
CA ALA A 185 21.12 -13.40 25.40
C ALA A 185 19.83 -12.61 25.10
N VAL A 186 19.78 -11.33 25.46
CA VAL A 186 18.65 -10.43 25.17
C VAL A 186 18.43 -10.31 23.66
N LEU A 187 19.48 -10.09 22.86
CA LEU A 187 19.36 -10.06 21.40
C LEU A 187 18.78 -11.36 20.83
N VAL A 188 19.27 -12.52 21.28
CA VAL A 188 18.81 -13.83 20.78
C VAL A 188 17.37 -14.14 21.22
N VAL A 189 16.97 -13.79 22.45
CA VAL A 189 15.58 -13.94 22.89
C VAL A 189 14.66 -12.99 22.13
N CYS A 190 15.00 -11.70 22.04
CA CYS A 190 14.17 -10.70 21.35
C CYS A 190 14.00 -10.98 19.86
N THR A 191 15.01 -11.56 19.19
CA THR A 191 14.89 -11.98 17.78
C THR A 191 14.03 -13.25 17.62
N LEU A 192 14.18 -14.23 18.52
CA LEU A 192 13.35 -15.45 18.54
C LEU A 192 11.85 -15.18 18.78
N VAL A 193 11.51 -14.26 19.68
CA VAL A 193 10.12 -13.95 20.04
C VAL A 193 9.55 -12.73 19.31
N MET A 194 10.31 -12.15 18.36
CA MET A 194 9.90 -10.97 17.58
C MET A 194 8.57 -11.26 16.85
N PRO A 195 7.49 -10.49 17.10
CA PRO A 195 6.25 -10.66 16.38
C PRO A 195 6.36 -10.15 14.94
N ALA A 196 5.51 -10.65 14.05
CA ALA A 196 5.46 -10.23 12.65
C ALA A 196 4.44 -9.08 12.40
N SER A 197 4.03 -8.31 13.42
CA SER A 197 3.12 -7.17 13.27
C SER A 197 3.27 -6.17 14.42
N VAL A 198 3.13 -4.87 14.12
CA VAL A 198 3.36 -3.78 15.09
C VAL A 198 2.39 -3.86 16.28
N ALA A 199 1.12 -4.16 16.04
CA ALA A 199 0.09 -4.30 17.09
C ALA A 199 0.32 -5.48 18.07
N ALA A 200 1.21 -6.42 17.72
CA ALA A 200 1.63 -7.52 18.58
C ALA A 200 2.94 -7.23 19.34
N VAL A 201 3.60 -6.09 19.11
CA VAL A 201 4.77 -5.65 19.89
C VAL A 201 4.31 -5.19 21.27
N ARG A 202 4.29 -6.12 22.22
CA ARG A 202 3.88 -5.89 23.62
C ARG A 202 5.00 -6.33 24.56
N PRO A 203 5.28 -5.61 25.67
CA PRO A 203 6.33 -6.01 26.63
C PRO A 203 6.20 -7.45 27.12
N ALA A 204 4.97 -7.91 27.38
CA ALA A 204 4.67 -9.30 27.77
C ALA A 204 5.18 -10.35 26.77
N GLY A 205 5.19 -10.03 25.47
CA GLY A 205 5.66 -10.92 24.40
C GLY A 205 7.17 -11.23 24.47
N PHE A 206 7.96 -10.36 25.11
CA PHE A 206 9.41 -10.55 25.28
C PHE A 206 9.79 -11.38 26.50
N PHE A 207 8.82 -11.74 27.36
CA PHE A 207 9.01 -12.66 28.50
C PHE A 207 8.65 -14.13 28.15
N ARG A 208 8.26 -14.41 26.90
CA ARG A 208 7.99 -15.77 26.42
C ARG A 208 9.28 -16.60 26.39
N LEU A 209 9.15 -17.90 26.62
CA LEU A 209 10.23 -18.89 26.55
C LEU A 209 10.24 -19.53 25.15
N PRO A 210 11.20 -19.19 24.26
CA PRO A 210 11.28 -19.80 22.92
C PRO A 210 11.83 -21.23 22.99
N GLY A 211 11.06 -22.19 22.47
CA GLY A 211 11.43 -23.61 22.42
C GLY A 211 12.65 -23.86 21.53
N GLU A 212 12.82 -23.02 20.49
CA GLU A 212 13.95 -23.08 19.57
C GLU A 212 15.28 -22.73 20.28
N ALA A 213 15.26 -21.90 21.34
CA ALA A 213 16.44 -21.67 22.17
C ALA A 213 16.80 -22.91 23.01
N ILE A 214 15.80 -23.66 23.46
CA ILE A 214 16.00 -24.89 24.26
C ILE A 214 16.55 -26.00 23.37
N VAL A 215 15.92 -26.24 22.20
CA VAL A 215 16.40 -27.19 21.19
C VAL A 215 17.80 -26.79 20.69
N GLY A 216 18.01 -25.51 20.36
CA GLY A 216 19.30 -24.99 19.95
C GLY A 216 20.39 -25.17 21.01
N ALA A 217 20.08 -24.92 22.29
CA ALA A 217 21.01 -25.16 23.39
C ALA A 217 21.36 -26.66 23.55
N ALA A 218 20.37 -27.56 23.44
CA ALA A 218 20.61 -29.00 23.50
C ALA A 218 21.51 -29.50 22.36
N VAL A 219 21.22 -29.10 21.11
CA VAL A 219 22.03 -29.47 19.94
C VAL A 219 23.44 -28.88 20.03
N LEU A 220 23.58 -27.61 20.44
CA LEU A 220 24.89 -26.98 20.60
C LEU A 220 25.71 -27.58 21.76
N LEU A 221 25.08 -28.11 22.80
CA LEU A 221 25.77 -28.84 23.88
C LEU A 221 26.29 -30.21 23.42
N ALA A 222 25.59 -30.90 22.52
CA ALA A 222 25.99 -32.20 21.99
C ALA A 222 27.15 -32.13 20.97
N LEU A 223 27.45 -30.94 20.40
CA LEU A 223 28.38 -30.80 19.29
C LEU A 223 29.83 -30.44 19.70
N PRO A 224 30.86 -31.08 19.08
CA PRO A 224 32.24 -30.69 19.28
C PRO A 224 32.55 -29.30 18.69
N ARG A 225 33.64 -28.68 19.14
CA ARG A 225 33.90 -27.23 18.95
C ARG A 225 33.77 -26.73 17.52
N LYS A 226 34.27 -27.45 16.51
CA LYS A 226 34.22 -27.02 15.09
C LYS A 226 32.77 -26.92 14.56
N PRO A 227 31.98 -28.01 14.47
CA PRO A 227 30.59 -27.93 13.99
C PRO A 227 29.70 -27.10 14.92
N ARG A 228 29.94 -27.06 16.24
CA ARG A 228 29.19 -26.17 17.15
C ARG A 228 29.31 -24.70 16.76
N VAL A 229 30.53 -24.21 16.47
CA VAL A 229 30.74 -22.80 16.08
C VAL A 229 30.12 -22.51 14.71
N VAL A 230 30.21 -23.43 13.76
CA VAL A 230 29.57 -23.30 12.44
C VAL A 230 28.04 -23.24 12.56
N LEU A 231 27.44 -24.19 13.29
CA LEU A 231 25.98 -24.23 13.49
C LEU A 231 25.49 -23.02 14.30
N ALA A 232 26.24 -22.57 15.31
CA ALA A 232 25.90 -21.37 16.07
C ALA A 232 25.95 -20.10 15.20
N ALA A 233 26.94 -19.97 14.31
CA ALA A 233 27.02 -18.85 13.38
C ALA A 233 25.88 -18.89 12.35
N ALA A 234 25.61 -20.06 11.75
CA ALA A 234 24.52 -20.27 10.81
C ALA A 234 23.14 -20.01 11.45
N GLY A 235 22.92 -20.48 12.68
CA GLY A 235 21.71 -20.20 13.46
C GLY A 235 21.53 -18.71 13.76
N GLY A 236 22.59 -18.00 14.13
CA GLY A 236 22.54 -16.55 14.31
C GLY A 236 22.25 -15.77 13.02
N VAL A 237 22.78 -16.23 11.88
CA VAL A 237 22.44 -15.69 10.54
C VAL A 237 20.97 -15.96 10.18
N ALA A 238 20.46 -17.16 10.44
CA ALA A 238 19.06 -17.50 10.20
C ALA A 238 18.10 -16.68 11.08
N LEU A 239 18.43 -16.45 12.36
CA LEU A 239 17.65 -15.58 13.25
C LEU A 239 17.65 -14.12 12.79
N ALA A 240 18.78 -13.61 12.29
CA ALA A 240 18.83 -12.27 11.71
C ALA A 240 17.95 -12.17 10.44
N ALA A 241 17.99 -13.18 9.56
CA ALA A 241 17.13 -13.24 8.38
C ALA A 241 15.64 -13.28 8.76
N LEU A 242 15.23 -14.13 9.70
CA LEU A 242 13.85 -14.18 10.21
C LEU A 242 13.42 -12.86 10.86
N THR A 243 14.34 -12.16 11.55
CA THR A 243 14.07 -10.83 12.14
C THR A 243 13.81 -9.78 11.05
N VAL A 244 14.61 -9.76 9.98
CA VAL A 244 14.38 -8.87 8.83
C VAL A 244 13.06 -9.20 8.13
N LEU A 245 12.71 -10.49 7.98
CA LEU A 245 11.39 -10.88 7.46
C LEU A 245 10.25 -10.39 8.35
N ASN A 246 10.38 -10.49 9.67
CA ASN A 246 9.38 -9.96 10.60
C ASN A 246 9.25 -8.42 10.52
N TRP A 247 10.35 -7.68 10.30
CA TRP A 247 10.32 -6.23 10.07
C TRP A 247 9.68 -5.85 8.73
N LEU A 248 10.00 -6.57 7.65
CA LEU A 248 9.32 -6.41 6.35
C LEU A 248 7.83 -6.71 6.47
N ASP A 249 7.46 -7.75 7.22
CA ASP A 249 6.07 -8.09 7.54
C ASP A 249 5.34 -6.99 8.34
N MET A 250 6.00 -6.33 9.30
CA MET A 250 5.44 -5.18 9.99
C MET A 250 5.12 -4.05 9.00
N GLY A 251 6.08 -3.68 8.15
CA GLY A 251 5.90 -2.64 7.12
C GLY A 251 4.80 -2.98 6.12
N PHE A 252 4.84 -4.19 5.52
CA PHE A 252 3.86 -4.60 4.52
C PHE A 252 2.44 -4.70 5.08
N LYS A 253 2.27 -5.01 6.39
CA LYS A 253 0.96 -5.00 7.05
C LYS A 253 0.47 -3.58 7.35
N GLN A 254 1.38 -2.67 7.74
CA GLN A 254 1.07 -1.27 8.04
C GLN A 254 0.76 -0.42 6.80
N TYR A 255 1.44 -0.67 5.67
CA TYR A 255 1.26 0.09 4.44
C TYR A 255 0.29 -0.60 3.46
N LEU A 256 0.56 -1.86 3.09
CA LEU A 256 -0.13 -2.60 2.03
C LEU A 256 -1.20 -3.59 2.52
N GLY A 257 -1.51 -3.59 3.83
CA GLY A 257 -2.50 -4.46 4.45
C GLY A 257 -2.23 -5.97 4.28
N ARG A 258 -0.97 -6.38 4.03
CA ARG A 258 -0.64 -7.79 3.69
C ARG A 258 0.71 -8.24 4.23
N THR A 259 0.98 -9.54 4.13
CA THR A 259 2.27 -10.15 4.54
C THR A 259 3.30 -10.02 3.42
N PHE A 260 4.59 -9.93 3.75
CA PHE A 260 5.69 -9.92 2.77
C PHE A 260 5.85 -11.31 2.13
N ASN A 261 6.16 -11.34 0.84
CA ASN A 261 6.42 -12.54 0.06
C ASN A 261 7.77 -12.45 -0.66
N LEU A 262 8.73 -13.25 -0.19
CA LEU A 262 10.09 -13.36 -0.71
C LEU A 262 10.20 -13.57 -2.23
N VAL A 263 9.21 -14.19 -2.87
CA VAL A 263 9.21 -14.46 -4.32
C VAL A 263 8.75 -13.24 -5.13
N LEU A 264 7.79 -12.46 -4.60
CA LEU A 264 7.06 -11.43 -5.35
C LEU A 264 7.56 -10.02 -5.06
N ASP A 265 7.87 -9.75 -3.78
CA ASP A 265 7.92 -8.39 -3.26
C ASP A 265 9.34 -7.79 -3.29
N TRP A 266 10.36 -8.57 -3.64
CA TRP A 266 11.75 -8.09 -3.69
C TRP A 266 11.95 -6.97 -4.73
N SER A 267 11.19 -6.96 -5.83
CA SER A 267 11.24 -5.86 -6.80
C SER A 267 10.68 -4.54 -6.26
N LEU A 268 9.70 -4.60 -5.35
CA LEU A 268 9.07 -3.42 -4.75
C LEU A 268 10.03 -2.59 -3.89
N LEU A 269 11.21 -3.14 -3.54
CA LEU A 269 12.28 -2.38 -2.88
C LEU A 269 12.86 -1.29 -3.79
N GLY A 270 12.93 -1.52 -5.10
CA GLY A 270 13.36 -0.50 -6.09
C GLY A 270 12.30 0.56 -6.32
N ASP A 271 11.02 0.18 -6.25
CA ASP A 271 9.88 1.11 -6.34
C ASP A 271 9.79 1.97 -5.07
N ALA A 272 9.99 1.39 -3.90
CA ALA A 272 10.07 2.11 -2.62
C ALA A 272 11.30 3.05 -2.55
N GLN A 273 12.45 2.65 -3.10
CA GLN A 273 13.60 3.56 -3.25
C GLN A 273 13.28 4.70 -4.22
N SER A 274 12.62 4.42 -5.34
CA SER A 274 12.19 5.46 -6.31
C SER A 274 11.23 6.46 -5.66
N TYR A 275 10.24 5.98 -4.89
CA TYR A 275 9.32 6.81 -4.12
C TYR A 275 10.04 7.71 -3.10
N LEU A 276 11.05 7.18 -2.39
CA LEU A 276 11.88 8.00 -1.50
C LEU A 276 12.71 9.04 -2.28
N GLU A 277 13.23 8.70 -3.45
CA GLU A 277 13.98 9.63 -4.30
C GLU A 277 13.10 10.76 -4.87
N ASP A 278 11.87 10.43 -5.30
CA ASP A 278 10.85 11.40 -5.71
C ASP A 278 10.34 12.28 -4.55
N SER A 279 10.28 11.76 -3.31
CA SER A 279 9.69 12.46 -2.16
C SER A 279 10.68 13.24 -1.28
N LEU A 280 11.91 12.74 -1.13
CA LEU A 280 12.94 13.28 -0.22
C LEU A 280 14.25 13.65 -0.96
N GLY A 281 14.32 13.40 -2.26
CA GLY A 281 15.51 13.62 -3.06
C GLY A 281 16.57 12.52 -2.96
N ARG A 282 17.41 12.47 -4.00
CA ARG A 282 18.42 11.42 -4.20
C ARG A 282 19.45 11.31 -3.08
N ALA A 283 19.93 12.43 -2.55
CA ALA A 283 20.99 12.44 -1.54
C ALA A 283 20.53 11.83 -0.20
N ALA A 284 19.35 12.24 0.29
CA ALA A 284 18.73 11.67 1.49
C ALA A 284 18.41 10.19 1.29
N THR A 285 17.88 9.82 0.12
CA THR A 285 17.54 8.42 -0.21
C THR A 285 18.76 7.50 -0.25
N LEU A 286 19.87 7.95 -0.85
CA LEU A 286 21.13 7.19 -0.84
C LEU A 286 21.69 7.03 0.58
N ALA A 287 21.66 8.09 1.39
CA ALA A 287 22.11 8.03 2.79
C ALA A 287 21.26 7.08 3.64
N ALA A 288 19.93 7.15 3.52
CA ALA A 288 18.99 6.27 4.22
C ALA A 288 19.15 4.80 3.78
N THR A 289 19.30 4.56 2.48
CA THR A 289 19.51 3.21 1.92
C THR A 289 20.83 2.61 2.42
N ALA A 290 21.93 3.38 2.39
CA ALA A 290 23.23 2.94 2.91
C ALA A 290 23.18 2.66 4.43
N ALA A 291 22.51 3.52 5.20
CA ALA A 291 22.32 3.31 6.64
C ALA A 291 21.51 2.03 6.93
N LEU A 292 20.42 1.78 6.19
CA LEU A 292 19.62 0.57 6.32
C LEU A 292 20.43 -0.70 6.01
N ILE A 293 21.22 -0.70 4.94
CA ILE A 293 22.12 -1.81 4.58
C ILE A 293 23.13 -2.06 5.71
N VAL A 294 23.74 -1.01 6.28
CA VAL A 294 24.67 -1.14 7.41
C VAL A 294 23.97 -1.71 8.65
N VAL A 295 22.75 -1.25 8.99
CA VAL A 295 21.96 -1.80 10.11
C VAL A 295 21.65 -3.28 9.92
N VAL A 296 21.26 -3.71 8.71
CA VAL A 296 21.00 -5.12 8.39
C VAL A 296 22.29 -5.95 8.52
N LEU A 297 23.41 -5.51 7.94
CA LEU A 297 24.69 -6.22 8.05
C LEU A 297 25.17 -6.32 9.51
N LEU A 298 24.97 -5.27 10.31
CA LEU A 298 25.26 -5.28 11.74
C LEU A 298 24.36 -6.25 12.52
N LEU A 299 23.06 -6.34 12.18
CA LEU A 299 22.14 -7.31 12.79
C LEU A 299 22.58 -8.76 12.51
N PHE A 300 22.97 -9.07 11.28
CA PHE A 300 23.49 -10.39 10.89
C PHE A 300 24.78 -10.72 11.65
N ALA A 301 25.76 -9.80 11.66
CA ALA A 301 27.01 -10.01 12.37
C ALA A 301 26.82 -10.14 13.90
N ALA A 302 26.02 -9.26 14.50
CA ALA A 302 25.74 -9.27 15.94
C ALA A 302 25.02 -10.57 16.37
N SER A 303 24.04 -11.04 15.59
CA SER A 303 23.31 -12.27 15.88
C SER A 303 24.20 -13.51 15.77
N ALA A 304 25.03 -13.60 14.72
CA ALA A 304 26.02 -14.66 14.56
C ALA A 304 27.02 -14.69 15.74
N PHE A 305 27.60 -13.55 16.10
CA PHE A 305 28.52 -13.47 17.24
C PHE A 305 27.83 -13.71 18.59
N ALA A 306 26.56 -13.33 18.76
CA ALA A 306 25.79 -13.60 19.97
C ALA A 306 25.55 -15.10 20.17
N VAL A 307 25.02 -15.81 19.16
CA VAL A 307 24.76 -17.26 19.27
C VAL A 307 26.07 -18.04 19.44
N VAL A 308 27.15 -17.70 18.72
CA VAL A 308 28.48 -18.30 18.93
C VAL A 308 28.97 -18.07 20.36
N ARG A 309 28.87 -16.83 20.88
CA ARG A 309 29.26 -16.49 22.26
C ARG A 309 28.48 -17.31 23.28
N LEU A 310 27.16 -17.44 23.12
CA LEU A 310 26.31 -18.23 24.00
C LEU A 310 26.67 -19.72 23.93
N SER A 311 26.92 -20.28 22.74
CA SER A 311 27.36 -21.68 22.58
C SER A 311 28.66 -21.98 23.35
N ASP A 312 29.62 -21.05 23.35
CA ASP A 312 30.86 -21.20 24.12
C ASP A 312 30.66 -20.94 25.62
N VAL A 313 29.61 -20.21 26.05
CA VAL A 313 29.24 -20.10 27.48
C VAL A 313 28.58 -21.40 27.96
N LEU A 314 27.65 -21.97 27.19
CA LEU A 314 27.02 -23.27 27.46
C LEU A 314 28.08 -24.37 27.56
N ALA A 315 28.98 -24.48 26.58
CA ALA A 315 30.02 -25.49 26.55
C ALA A 315 31.07 -25.36 27.68
N ARG A 316 31.34 -24.15 28.19
CA ARG A 316 32.22 -23.95 29.36
C ARG A 316 31.59 -24.36 30.70
N HIS A 317 30.28 -24.54 30.76
CA HIS A 317 29.54 -24.89 31.97
C HIS A 317 28.57 -26.05 31.71
N SER A 318 29.00 -27.02 30.88
CA SER A 318 28.14 -28.03 30.25
C SER A 318 27.21 -28.78 31.21
N ALA A 319 27.68 -29.15 32.41
CA ALA A 319 26.85 -29.82 33.42
C ALA A 319 25.68 -28.93 33.91
N THR A 320 25.95 -27.66 34.23
CA THR A 320 24.93 -26.68 34.65
C THR A 320 24.02 -26.31 33.49
N ALA A 321 24.59 -26.14 32.30
CA ALA A 321 23.86 -25.82 31.07
C ALA A 321 22.87 -26.94 30.71
N THR A 322 23.31 -28.21 30.75
CA THR A 322 22.45 -29.38 30.46
C THR A 322 21.27 -29.46 31.44
N ARG A 323 21.52 -29.28 32.74
CA ARG A 323 20.44 -29.22 33.75
C ARG A 323 19.48 -28.05 33.49
N GLY A 324 20.01 -26.87 33.16
CA GLY A 324 19.21 -25.69 32.82
C GLY A 324 18.34 -25.89 31.56
N THR A 325 18.89 -26.48 30.51
CA THR A 325 18.17 -26.81 29.27
C THR A 325 17.08 -27.85 29.51
N LEU A 326 17.34 -28.89 30.32
CA LEU A 326 16.31 -29.88 30.69
C LEU A 326 15.18 -29.26 31.51
N ILE A 327 15.50 -28.44 32.52
CA ILE A 327 14.50 -27.72 33.32
C ILE A 327 13.67 -26.78 32.43
N ALA A 328 14.33 -26.00 31.56
CA ALA A 328 13.64 -25.12 30.62
C ALA A 328 12.73 -25.90 29.66
N GLY A 329 13.17 -27.07 29.18
CA GLY A 329 12.35 -27.98 28.36
C GLY A 329 11.11 -28.49 29.08
N VAL A 330 11.25 -28.96 30.32
CA VAL A 330 10.11 -29.40 31.14
C VAL A 330 9.14 -28.24 31.42
N VAL A 331 9.66 -27.05 31.75
CA VAL A 331 8.83 -25.84 31.92
C VAL A 331 8.11 -25.47 30.63
N TRP A 332 8.79 -25.47 29.48
CA TRP A 332 8.18 -25.16 28.18
C TRP A 332 7.07 -26.16 27.82
N ILE A 333 7.32 -27.46 27.97
CA ILE A 333 6.34 -28.52 27.72
C ILE A 333 5.13 -28.34 28.65
N THR A 334 5.36 -28.10 29.94
CA THR A 334 4.29 -27.88 30.92
C THR A 334 3.45 -26.64 30.56
N CYS A 335 4.10 -25.50 30.28
CA CYS A 335 3.41 -24.27 29.91
C CYS A 335 2.68 -24.37 28.57
N SER A 336 3.18 -25.16 27.62
CA SER A 336 2.52 -25.47 26.35
C SER A 336 1.28 -26.35 26.58
N SER A 337 1.44 -27.50 27.24
CA SER A 337 0.36 -28.48 27.47
C SER A 337 -0.80 -27.94 28.31
N PHE A 338 -0.53 -27.08 29.29
CA PHE A 338 -1.56 -26.45 30.13
C PHE A 338 -1.98 -25.06 29.63
N GLY A 339 -1.53 -24.61 28.45
CA GLY A 339 -1.95 -23.34 27.85
C GLY A 339 -1.63 -22.09 28.69
N VAL A 340 -0.54 -22.14 29.47
CA VAL A 340 -0.17 -21.12 30.46
C VAL A 340 0.15 -19.80 29.78
N GLN A 341 -0.50 -18.72 30.22
CA GLN A 341 -0.38 -17.37 29.65
C GLN A 341 0.10 -16.36 30.68
N LEU A 342 0.86 -15.37 30.22
CA LEU A 342 1.25 -14.17 30.96
C LEU A 342 0.64 -12.95 30.25
N ALA A 343 -0.22 -12.20 30.93
CA ALA A 343 -0.94 -11.05 30.38
C ALA A 343 -1.63 -11.32 29.01
N GLY A 344 -2.28 -12.49 28.89
CA GLY A 344 -2.97 -12.92 27.66
C GLY A 344 -2.06 -13.40 26.53
N VAL A 345 -0.78 -13.65 26.80
CA VAL A 345 0.21 -14.15 25.82
C VAL A 345 0.72 -15.53 26.27
N PRO A 346 0.68 -16.59 25.44
CA PRO A 346 1.19 -17.92 25.81
C PRO A 346 2.67 -17.86 26.20
N LEU A 347 3.02 -18.40 27.38
CA LEU A 347 4.37 -18.31 27.93
C LEU A 347 5.37 -19.18 27.17
N ALA A 348 4.93 -20.33 26.64
CA ALA A 348 5.68 -21.09 25.65
C ALA A 348 5.63 -20.39 24.28
N ALA A 349 6.75 -20.37 23.55
CA ALA A 349 6.84 -19.86 22.19
C ALA A 349 7.56 -20.82 21.24
N ASP A 350 7.15 -20.77 19.98
CA ASP A 350 7.60 -21.49 18.79
C ASP A 350 7.60 -20.55 17.55
N SER A 351 7.65 -19.23 17.80
CA SER A 351 7.43 -18.18 16.81
C SER A 351 8.37 -18.26 15.60
N ALA A 352 9.65 -18.59 15.80
CA ALA A 352 10.62 -18.64 14.71
C ALA A 352 10.42 -19.90 13.85
N ALA A 353 10.05 -21.03 14.47
CA ALA A 353 9.68 -22.25 13.76
C ALA A 353 8.40 -22.06 12.94
N LEU A 354 7.36 -21.45 13.52
CA LEU A 354 6.11 -21.12 12.81
C LEU A 354 6.34 -20.13 11.67
N THR A 355 7.15 -19.06 11.88
CA THR A 355 7.49 -18.12 10.80
C THR A 355 8.19 -18.85 9.66
N LEU A 356 9.21 -19.68 9.93
CA LEU A 356 9.92 -20.44 8.91
C LEU A 356 8.98 -21.38 8.13
N GLN A 357 8.14 -22.15 8.83
CA GLN A 357 7.15 -23.03 8.20
C GLN A 357 6.17 -22.24 7.32
N SER A 358 5.67 -21.09 7.80
CA SER A 358 4.74 -20.23 7.06
C SER A 358 5.37 -19.65 5.78
N GLN A 359 6.65 -19.27 5.82
CA GLN A 359 7.37 -18.75 4.67
C GLN A 359 7.67 -19.86 3.66
N THR A 360 8.09 -21.05 4.09
CA THR A 360 8.25 -22.22 3.19
C THR A 360 6.95 -22.58 2.48
N LYS A 361 5.82 -22.60 3.21
CA LYS A 361 4.49 -22.83 2.62
C LYS A 361 4.08 -21.71 1.65
N ARG A 362 4.39 -20.44 1.99
CA ARG A 362 4.13 -19.27 1.13
C ARG A 362 4.89 -19.36 -0.20
N VAL A 363 6.18 -19.68 -0.17
CA VAL A 363 7.00 -19.86 -1.38
C VAL A 363 6.42 -20.96 -2.28
N SER A 364 6.16 -22.15 -1.73
CA SER A 364 5.60 -23.27 -2.52
C SER A 364 4.21 -22.94 -3.10
N ASN A 365 3.34 -22.31 -2.32
CA ASN A 365 2.03 -21.88 -2.80
C ASN A 365 2.13 -20.80 -3.89
N THR A 366 3.08 -19.87 -3.79
CA THR A 366 3.27 -18.79 -4.77
C THR A 366 3.71 -19.34 -6.13
N LEU A 367 4.64 -20.30 -6.15
CA LEU A 367 5.09 -20.95 -7.38
C LEU A 367 3.97 -21.76 -8.06
N LYS A 368 3.09 -22.38 -7.27
CA LYS A 368 1.89 -23.06 -7.78
C LYS A 368 0.82 -22.08 -8.29
N ASP A 369 0.63 -20.97 -7.58
CA ASP A 369 -0.31 -19.90 -7.95
C ASP A 369 0.06 -19.26 -9.29
N GLU A 370 1.35 -18.95 -9.50
CA GLU A 370 1.83 -18.43 -10.78
C GLU A 370 1.63 -19.44 -11.93
N ALA A 371 2.01 -20.71 -11.73
CA ALA A 371 1.84 -21.76 -12.74
C ALA A 371 0.35 -22.06 -13.07
N ALA A 372 -0.57 -21.73 -12.16
CA ALA A 372 -2.01 -21.74 -12.43
C ALA A 372 -2.45 -20.44 -13.15
N PHE A 373 -1.98 -19.28 -12.68
CA PHE A 373 -2.33 -17.98 -13.27
C PHE A 373 -1.87 -17.86 -14.74
N GLN A 374 -0.70 -18.40 -15.09
CA GLN A 374 -0.22 -18.47 -16.49
C GLN A 374 -1.15 -19.28 -17.42
N LYS A 375 -1.96 -20.20 -16.87
CA LYS A 375 -3.00 -20.89 -17.65
C LYS A 375 -4.26 -20.03 -17.76
N VAL A 376 -4.69 -19.41 -16.66
CA VAL A 376 -5.86 -18.51 -16.63
C VAL A 376 -5.65 -17.31 -17.57
N ALA A 377 -4.46 -16.71 -17.59
CA ALA A 377 -4.14 -15.56 -18.43
C ALA A 377 -4.22 -15.82 -19.94
N LYS A 378 -4.19 -17.09 -20.38
CA LYS A 378 -4.39 -17.44 -21.79
C LYS A 378 -5.86 -17.57 -22.20
N VAL A 379 -6.74 -17.88 -21.25
CA VAL A 379 -8.17 -18.14 -21.50
C VAL A 379 -8.92 -16.82 -21.45
N ASP A 380 -9.52 -16.42 -22.57
CA ASP A 380 -10.20 -15.13 -22.69
C ASP A 380 -11.56 -15.27 -23.39
N ALA A 381 -12.65 -14.98 -22.66
CA ALA A 381 -14.03 -15.09 -23.15
C ALA A 381 -14.35 -14.24 -24.40
N PHE A 382 -13.60 -13.15 -24.63
CA PHE A 382 -13.76 -12.26 -25.79
C PHE A 382 -12.53 -12.24 -26.72
N GLY A 383 -11.53 -13.09 -26.44
CA GLY A 383 -10.26 -13.10 -27.15
C GLY A 383 -10.41 -13.33 -28.66
N ALA A 384 -11.27 -14.29 -29.06
CA ALA A 384 -11.55 -14.60 -30.46
C ALA A 384 -12.71 -13.79 -31.06
N THR A 385 -13.42 -12.94 -30.30
CA THR A 385 -14.60 -12.21 -30.79
C THR A 385 -14.27 -11.33 -32.00
N PRO A 386 -15.05 -11.40 -33.11
CA PRO A 386 -14.82 -10.55 -34.29
C PRO A 386 -14.90 -9.04 -33.99
N PRO A 387 -14.09 -8.18 -34.64
CA PRO A 387 -14.07 -6.72 -34.46
C PRO A 387 -15.44 -5.99 -34.47
N GLY A 388 -16.38 -6.47 -35.31
CA GLY A 388 -17.73 -5.91 -35.40
C GLY A 388 -18.71 -6.39 -34.30
N GLN A 389 -18.36 -7.44 -33.56
CA GLN A 389 -19.15 -8.02 -32.46
C GLN A 389 -18.61 -7.61 -31.08
N LEU A 390 -17.83 -6.53 -31.03
CA LEU A 390 -17.27 -5.92 -29.81
C LEU A 390 -17.90 -4.55 -29.61
N VAL A 391 -18.44 -4.29 -28.43
CA VAL A 391 -19.07 -3.02 -27.99
C VAL A 391 -19.93 -2.30 -29.06
N PRO A 392 -20.84 -2.98 -29.78
CA PRO A 392 -21.69 -2.35 -30.80
C PRO A 392 -22.61 -1.25 -30.25
N ASP A 393 -23.02 -1.32 -28.97
CA ASP A 393 -23.93 -0.32 -28.38
C ASP A 393 -23.25 1.03 -28.05
N LEU A 394 -21.91 1.11 -28.07
CA LEU A 394 -21.15 2.33 -27.78
C LEU A 394 -20.69 3.08 -29.05
N ARG A 395 -21.03 2.58 -30.25
CA ARG A 395 -20.52 3.15 -31.51
C ARG A 395 -20.94 4.62 -31.67
N GLY A 396 -19.99 5.46 -32.05
CA GLY A 396 -20.19 6.91 -32.17
C GLY A 396 -20.00 7.70 -30.87
N LYS A 397 -19.70 7.04 -29.74
CA LYS A 397 -19.49 7.67 -28.43
C LYS A 397 -18.02 7.73 -28.03
N ASP A 398 -17.62 8.82 -27.39
CA ASP A 398 -16.33 8.94 -26.71
C ASP A 398 -16.41 8.20 -25.38
N VAL A 399 -15.48 7.28 -25.12
CA VAL A 399 -15.53 6.39 -23.95
C VAL A 399 -14.28 6.57 -23.10
N ILE A 400 -14.45 7.04 -21.88
CA ILE A 400 -13.35 7.49 -21.01
C ILE A 400 -13.33 6.62 -19.76
N PHE A 401 -12.21 5.93 -19.51
CA PHE A 401 -11.94 5.16 -18.31
C PHE A 401 -10.98 5.95 -17.42
N THR A 402 -11.50 6.55 -16.34
CA THR A 402 -10.73 7.40 -15.42
C THR A 402 -10.49 6.73 -14.08
N PHE A 403 -9.23 6.48 -13.73
CA PHE A 403 -8.85 6.01 -12.40
C PHE A 403 -8.52 7.20 -11.49
N ILE A 404 -9.09 7.19 -10.28
CA ILE A 404 -8.79 8.16 -9.22
C ILE A 404 -7.92 7.46 -8.17
N GLU A 405 -6.65 7.86 -8.11
CA GLU A 405 -5.63 7.26 -7.24
C GLU A 405 -6.05 7.25 -5.76
N SER A 406 -5.96 6.07 -5.14
CA SER A 406 -6.32 5.81 -3.74
C SER A 406 -7.78 6.11 -3.35
N TYR A 407 -8.72 6.32 -4.28
CA TYR A 407 -10.13 6.57 -3.98
C TYR A 407 -10.86 5.29 -3.51
N GLY A 408 -10.75 4.96 -2.22
CA GLY A 408 -11.37 3.79 -1.63
C GLY A 408 -12.67 4.07 -0.88
N ARG A 409 -13.41 3.00 -0.58
CA ARG A 409 -14.66 3.01 0.21
C ARG A 409 -14.53 3.76 1.54
N SER A 410 -13.34 3.79 2.17
CA SER A 410 -13.09 4.59 3.38
C SER A 410 -13.35 6.09 3.19
N ALA A 411 -13.21 6.64 1.99
CA ALA A 411 -13.53 8.04 1.70
C ALA A 411 -15.02 8.37 1.89
N ILE A 412 -15.90 7.39 1.71
CA ILE A 412 -17.37 7.52 1.75
C ILE A 412 -17.94 7.00 3.08
N GLU A 413 -17.18 6.21 3.85
CA GLU A 413 -17.68 5.55 5.08
C GLU A 413 -16.97 5.93 6.38
N ASP A 414 -15.73 6.45 6.37
CA ASP A 414 -15.05 6.85 7.60
C ASP A 414 -15.63 8.18 8.15
N PRO A 415 -16.05 8.26 9.43
CA PRO A 415 -16.68 9.46 9.99
C PRO A 415 -15.84 10.75 9.94
N VAL A 416 -14.53 10.67 9.74
CA VAL A 416 -13.63 11.84 9.57
C VAL A 416 -13.59 12.32 8.11
N MET A 417 -13.88 11.43 7.15
CA MET A 417 -13.60 11.62 5.72
C MET A 417 -14.90 11.79 4.91
N ALA A 418 -15.90 10.95 5.18
CA ALA A 418 -17.21 10.94 4.53
C ALA A 418 -17.94 12.29 4.54
N PRO A 419 -18.01 13.08 5.64
CA PRO A 419 -18.82 14.31 5.67
C PRO A 419 -18.33 15.45 4.75
N GLY A 420 -17.12 15.33 4.20
CA GLY A 420 -16.63 16.17 3.11
C GLY A 420 -16.93 15.56 1.74
N VAL A 421 -16.50 14.32 1.53
CA VAL A 421 -16.63 13.57 0.27
C VAL A 421 -18.08 13.44 -0.17
N ASP A 422 -19.01 13.11 0.75
CA ASP A 422 -20.44 12.99 0.46
C ASP A 422 -21.06 14.33 0.03
N ARG A 423 -20.62 15.45 0.61
CA ARG A 423 -21.09 16.78 0.19
C ARG A 423 -20.61 17.10 -1.23
N THR A 424 -19.34 16.82 -1.53
CA THR A 424 -18.80 16.97 -2.90
C THR A 424 -19.55 16.08 -3.87
N LEU A 425 -19.76 14.79 -3.56
CA LEU A 425 -20.51 13.87 -4.42
C LEU A 425 -21.93 14.39 -4.68
N ALA A 426 -22.68 14.80 -3.64
CA ALA A 426 -24.03 15.34 -3.80
C ALA A 426 -24.07 16.63 -4.63
N THR A 427 -23.18 17.60 -4.35
CA THR A 427 -23.13 18.87 -5.10
C THR A 427 -22.73 18.67 -6.56
N ARG A 428 -21.79 17.76 -6.85
CA ARG A 428 -21.35 17.48 -8.22
C ARG A 428 -22.34 16.60 -8.99
N ASP A 429 -23.07 15.71 -8.32
CA ASP A 429 -24.19 14.94 -8.88
C ASP A 429 -25.37 15.86 -9.27
N GLU A 430 -25.70 16.84 -8.43
CA GLU A 430 -26.72 17.86 -8.73
C GLU A 430 -26.31 18.74 -9.92
N ALA A 431 -25.05 19.15 -10.01
CA ALA A 431 -24.51 19.92 -11.13
C ALA A 431 -24.54 19.12 -12.44
N LEU A 432 -24.07 17.87 -12.42
CA LEU A 432 -24.12 16.98 -13.58
C LEU A 432 -25.56 16.68 -14.02
N THR A 433 -26.49 16.49 -13.08
CA THR A 433 -27.93 16.33 -13.37
C THR A 433 -28.52 17.57 -14.05
N LYS A 434 -28.17 18.78 -13.60
CA LYS A 434 -28.55 20.04 -14.28
C LYS A 434 -27.95 20.16 -15.69
N ALA A 435 -26.75 19.64 -15.91
CA ALA A 435 -26.11 19.55 -17.21
C ALA A 435 -26.67 18.40 -18.10
N GLY A 436 -27.65 17.64 -17.62
CA GLY A 436 -28.30 16.54 -18.35
C GLY A 436 -27.52 15.22 -18.37
N TYR A 437 -26.60 15.01 -17.43
CA TYR A 437 -26.00 13.69 -17.17
C TYR A 437 -26.77 12.94 -16.09
N HIS A 438 -26.75 11.62 -16.18
CA HIS A 438 -27.12 10.73 -15.10
C HIS A 438 -25.99 9.74 -14.81
N ALA A 439 -25.98 9.17 -13.62
CA ALA A 439 -24.94 8.25 -13.16
C ALA A 439 -25.55 6.99 -12.53
N LYS A 440 -24.85 5.87 -12.63
CA LYS A 440 -25.08 4.66 -11.83
C LYS A 440 -23.78 4.18 -11.20
N SER A 441 -23.81 3.88 -9.90
CA SER A 441 -22.62 3.65 -9.09
C SER A 441 -22.72 2.42 -8.17
N GLY A 442 -21.59 1.72 -8.00
CA GLY A 442 -21.48 0.47 -7.24
C GLY A 442 -20.08 0.27 -6.64
N TRP A 443 -19.79 -0.95 -6.16
CA TRP A 443 -18.53 -1.27 -5.47
C TRP A 443 -17.73 -2.37 -6.17
N LEU A 444 -16.41 -2.17 -6.27
CA LEU A 444 -15.45 -3.18 -6.71
C LEU A 444 -14.42 -3.50 -5.61
N THR A 445 -14.23 -4.76 -5.24
CA THR A 445 -13.11 -5.20 -4.40
C THR A 445 -11.81 -5.21 -5.22
N SER A 446 -10.86 -4.34 -4.87
CA SER A 446 -9.57 -4.21 -5.57
C SER A 446 -8.61 -5.38 -5.32
N ALA A 447 -7.77 -5.66 -6.33
CA ALA A 447 -6.67 -6.61 -6.23
C ALA A 447 -5.48 -6.10 -5.39
N THR A 448 -5.34 -4.79 -5.21
CA THR A 448 -4.25 -4.16 -4.42
C THR A 448 -4.82 -3.31 -3.27
N TYR A 449 -3.95 -2.66 -2.50
CA TYR A 449 -4.29 -1.87 -1.30
C TYR A 449 -3.14 -0.93 -0.92
N GLY A 450 -3.40 0.36 -0.73
CA GLY A 450 -2.42 1.33 -0.24
C GLY A 450 -1.24 1.60 -1.17
N GLY A 451 -1.40 1.32 -2.47
CA GLY A 451 -0.38 1.51 -3.49
C GLY A 451 -0.37 0.42 -4.56
N SER A 452 0.57 0.56 -5.51
CA SER A 452 0.67 -0.26 -6.72
C SER A 452 -0.58 -0.18 -7.60
N SER A 453 -1.09 1.03 -7.82
CA SER A 453 -2.31 1.36 -8.59
C SER A 453 -2.40 0.68 -9.96
N TRP A 454 -1.28 0.52 -10.65
CA TRP A 454 -1.18 -0.24 -11.91
C TRP A 454 -1.72 -1.69 -11.83
N LEU A 455 -1.71 -2.32 -10.64
CA LEU A 455 -2.32 -3.63 -10.39
C LEU A 455 -3.85 -3.57 -10.41
N GLY A 456 -4.43 -2.49 -9.87
CA GLY A 456 -5.88 -2.21 -9.93
C GLY A 456 -6.32 -1.89 -11.36
N HIS A 457 -5.56 -1.05 -12.07
CA HIS A 457 -5.84 -0.71 -13.47
C HIS A 457 -5.80 -1.97 -14.34
N SER A 458 -4.71 -2.75 -14.23
CA SER A 458 -4.56 -4.03 -14.95
C SER A 458 -5.67 -5.01 -14.59
N THR A 459 -6.11 -5.07 -13.33
CA THR A 459 -7.20 -5.97 -12.91
C THR A 459 -8.53 -5.59 -13.55
N THR A 460 -8.87 -4.31 -13.53
CA THR A 460 -10.11 -3.77 -14.13
C THR A 460 -10.12 -3.98 -15.64
N LEU A 461 -9.02 -3.63 -16.31
CA LEU A 461 -8.95 -3.60 -17.77
C LEU A 461 -8.68 -4.97 -18.38
N SER A 462 -7.91 -5.87 -17.76
CA SER A 462 -7.66 -7.21 -18.32
C SER A 462 -8.73 -8.24 -17.96
N GLY A 463 -9.56 -8.00 -16.93
CA GLY A 463 -10.49 -9.02 -16.42
C GLY A 463 -9.81 -10.13 -15.59
N LEU A 464 -8.49 -10.09 -15.45
CA LEU A 464 -7.70 -11.04 -14.66
C LEU A 464 -7.44 -10.48 -13.26
N TRP A 465 -7.30 -11.34 -12.24
CA TRP A 465 -6.98 -10.90 -10.87
C TRP A 465 -5.47 -10.63 -10.70
N VAL A 466 -5.03 -9.42 -11.06
CA VAL A 466 -3.60 -9.03 -11.13
C VAL A 466 -3.11 -8.53 -9.77
N SER A 467 -3.11 -9.39 -8.74
CA SER A 467 -2.84 -8.98 -7.35
C SER A 467 -1.36 -8.95 -6.92
N ASN A 468 -0.41 -9.01 -7.86
CA ASN A 468 1.03 -8.88 -7.58
C ASN A 468 1.85 -8.60 -8.87
N GLN A 469 3.13 -8.24 -8.70
CA GLN A 469 4.01 -7.85 -9.81
C GLN A 469 4.44 -9.00 -10.75
N GLN A 470 4.38 -10.25 -10.30
CA GLN A 470 4.64 -11.41 -11.16
C GLN A 470 3.47 -11.63 -12.11
N ARG A 471 2.24 -11.65 -11.58
CA ARG A 471 1.01 -11.67 -12.36
C ARG A 471 0.93 -10.51 -13.35
N TYR A 472 1.31 -9.29 -12.94
CA TYR A 472 1.36 -8.12 -13.85
C TYR A 472 2.25 -8.40 -15.07
N ARG A 473 3.50 -8.83 -14.86
CA ARG A 473 4.41 -9.19 -15.97
C ARG A 473 3.84 -10.28 -16.86
N THR A 474 3.22 -11.32 -16.27
CA THR A 474 2.56 -12.41 -17.00
C THR A 474 1.38 -11.93 -17.85
N VAL A 475 0.61 -10.93 -17.40
CA VAL A 475 -0.45 -10.32 -18.23
C VAL A 475 0.14 -9.43 -19.32
N MET A 476 1.08 -8.53 -18.99
CA MET A 476 1.68 -7.60 -19.95
C MET A 476 2.45 -8.31 -21.09
N ALA A 477 2.93 -9.53 -20.84
CA ALA A 477 3.59 -10.40 -21.83
C ALA A 477 2.62 -11.36 -22.57
N SER A 478 1.29 -11.15 -22.47
CA SER A 478 0.28 -12.05 -23.03
C SER A 478 -0.58 -11.41 -24.13
N ASP A 479 -1.24 -12.25 -24.92
CA ASP A 479 -2.25 -11.86 -25.92
C ASP A 479 -3.63 -11.51 -25.30
N HIS A 480 -3.77 -11.48 -23.97
CA HIS A 480 -5.09 -11.29 -23.33
C HIS A 480 -5.69 -9.94 -23.72
N LEU A 481 -6.98 -9.88 -24.03
CA LEU A 481 -7.59 -8.71 -24.63
C LEU A 481 -8.00 -7.70 -23.53
N SER A 482 -7.19 -6.66 -23.30
CA SER A 482 -7.60 -5.57 -22.39
C SER A 482 -8.86 -4.86 -22.91
N LEU A 483 -9.64 -4.29 -22.00
CA LEU A 483 -10.82 -3.48 -22.29
C LEU A 483 -10.48 -2.32 -23.23
N THR A 484 -9.36 -1.65 -23.00
CA THR A 484 -8.80 -0.59 -23.86
C THR A 484 -8.48 -1.12 -25.28
N LYS A 485 -7.84 -2.30 -25.37
CA LYS A 485 -7.48 -2.96 -26.63
C LYS A 485 -8.68 -3.55 -27.38
N VAL A 486 -9.83 -3.77 -26.72
CA VAL A 486 -11.10 -4.07 -27.40
C VAL A 486 -11.45 -2.95 -28.38
N PHE A 487 -11.47 -1.70 -27.93
CA PHE A 487 -11.84 -0.55 -28.77
C PHE A 487 -10.91 -0.44 -29.99
N LYS A 488 -9.58 -0.55 -29.80
CA LYS A 488 -8.58 -0.61 -30.88
C LYS A 488 -8.79 -1.80 -31.82
N LYS A 489 -9.04 -3.01 -31.30
CA LYS A 489 -9.35 -4.22 -32.09
C LYS A 489 -10.57 -4.03 -32.99
N THR A 490 -11.49 -3.12 -32.65
CA THR A 490 -12.64 -2.80 -33.52
C THR A 490 -12.32 -1.84 -34.68
N GLY A 491 -11.22 -1.09 -34.62
CA GLY A 491 -10.81 -0.08 -35.60
C GLY A 491 -11.61 1.24 -35.62
N ALA A 492 -12.79 1.31 -35.00
CA ALA A 492 -13.70 2.46 -35.08
C ALA A 492 -13.53 3.52 -33.96
N TRP A 493 -12.52 3.36 -33.11
CA TRP A 493 -12.03 4.40 -32.20
C TRP A 493 -10.54 4.59 -32.43
N ASP A 494 -10.05 5.79 -32.11
CA ASP A 494 -8.64 6.02 -31.84
C ASP A 494 -8.42 5.96 -30.32
N THR A 495 -7.28 5.41 -29.88
CA THR A 495 -7.09 5.03 -28.46
C THR A 495 -5.95 5.78 -27.78
N VAL A 496 -6.24 6.44 -26.65
CA VAL A 496 -5.31 7.40 -26.04
C VAL A 496 -5.16 7.20 -24.52
N GLY A 497 -3.93 7.22 -24.02
CA GLY A 497 -3.63 7.26 -22.58
C GLY A 497 -3.21 8.66 -22.13
N VAL A 498 -3.78 9.16 -21.03
CA VAL A 498 -3.31 10.36 -20.31
C VAL A 498 -2.77 9.92 -18.96
N MET A 499 -1.43 9.99 -18.84
CA MET A 499 -0.66 9.21 -17.87
C MET A 499 0.33 10.11 -17.12
N PRO A 500 -0.13 11.07 -16.28
CA PRO A 500 0.74 12.05 -15.64
C PRO A 500 1.81 11.41 -14.73
N GLY A 501 1.51 10.31 -14.04
CA GLY A 501 2.48 9.59 -13.21
C GLY A 501 3.62 8.88 -13.97
N ILE A 502 3.53 8.75 -15.30
CA ILE A 502 4.55 8.03 -16.08
C ILE A 502 5.73 8.94 -16.39
N GLN A 503 6.83 8.73 -15.64
CA GLN A 503 8.10 9.45 -15.77
C GLN A 503 9.21 8.62 -16.47
N LYS A 504 8.88 7.45 -17.04
CA LYS A 504 9.81 6.50 -17.67
C LYS A 504 9.19 5.90 -18.94
N ALA A 505 9.96 5.23 -19.78
CA ALA A 505 9.42 4.51 -20.94
C ALA A 505 8.47 3.39 -20.50
N TRP A 506 7.30 3.29 -21.14
CA TRP A 506 6.22 2.37 -20.77
C TRP A 506 5.78 1.53 -21.99
N PRO A 507 6.49 0.42 -22.30
CA PRO A 507 6.13 -0.47 -23.40
C PRO A 507 4.75 -1.14 -23.23
N GLU A 508 4.24 -1.21 -22.01
CA GLU A 508 2.95 -1.83 -21.67
C GLU A 508 1.73 -1.15 -22.33
N GLN A 509 1.87 0.07 -22.85
CA GLN A 509 0.86 0.69 -23.73
C GLN A 509 0.45 -0.22 -24.92
N SER A 510 1.32 -1.13 -25.35
CA SER A 510 1.05 -2.14 -26.39
C SER A 510 0.18 -3.31 -25.92
N PHE A 511 0.25 -3.66 -24.63
CA PHE A 511 -0.71 -4.59 -24.01
C PHE A 511 -2.08 -3.94 -23.90
N PHE A 512 -2.14 -2.70 -23.40
CA PHE A 512 -3.38 -1.93 -23.31
C PHE A 512 -3.93 -1.50 -24.68
N GLY A 513 -3.14 -1.66 -25.75
CA GLY A 513 -3.57 -1.35 -27.10
C GLY A 513 -3.94 0.12 -27.27
N LEU A 514 -3.09 1.01 -26.76
CA LEU A 514 -3.21 2.46 -26.98
C LEU A 514 -2.46 2.83 -28.28
N ASP A 515 -2.93 3.86 -29.00
CA ASP A 515 -2.28 4.43 -30.18
C ASP A 515 -1.33 5.58 -29.81
N LYS A 516 -1.70 6.36 -28.78
CA LYS A 516 -0.87 7.42 -28.22
C LYS A 516 -0.97 7.44 -26.70
N VAL A 517 0.17 7.59 -26.02
CA VAL A 517 0.21 7.98 -24.60
C VAL A 517 0.75 9.40 -24.49
N TYR A 518 0.17 10.21 -23.60
CA TYR A 518 0.72 11.48 -23.11
C TYR A 518 1.23 11.27 -21.69
N ASN A 519 2.56 11.17 -21.54
CA ASN A 519 3.21 10.97 -20.25
C ASN A 519 3.48 12.31 -19.50
N ALA A 520 4.10 12.24 -18.32
CA ALA A 520 4.42 13.38 -17.46
C ALA A 520 5.03 14.59 -18.19
N PHE A 521 5.89 14.33 -19.17
CA PHE A 521 6.66 15.35 -19.90
C PHE A 521 5.89 15.90 -21.12
N GLU A 522 4.94 15.13 -21.66
CA GLU A 522 4.21 15.45 -22.90
C GLU A 522 2.95 16.29 -22.67
N LEU A 523 2.46 16.34 -21.43
CA LEU A 523 1.35 17.22 -21.02
C LEU A 523 1.78 18.69 -20.88
N GLY A 524 3.09 18.96 -20.75
CA GLY A 524 3.65 20.31 -20.89
C GLY A 524 3.79 21.15 -19.61
N TYR A 525 3.36 20.62 -18.45
CA TYR A 525 3.32 21.31 -17.15
C TYR A 525 4.63 22.04 -16.76
N LYS A 526 4.48 23.19 -16.07
CA LYS A 526 5.56 24.08 -15.57
C LYS A 526 5.33 24.57 -14.13
N GLY A 527 4.28 24.08 -13.45
CA GLY A 527 4.07 24.29 -12.02
C GLY A 527 4.93 23.36 -11.16
N PRO A 528 4.76 23.41 -9.82
CA PRO A 528 5.45 22.53 -8.89
C PRO A 528 4.79 21.14 -8.80
N LYS A 529 5.54 20.10 -8.44
CA LYS A 529 4.95 18.82 -8.03
C LYS A 529 4.15 19.00 -6.73
N PHE A 530 3.06 18.27 -6.57
CA PHE A 530 2.35 18.15 -5.28
C PHE A 530 2.78 16.83 -4.64
N SER A 531 3.93 16.89 -3.94
CA SER A 531 4.71 15.73 -3.49
C SER A 531 4.95 14.72 -4.63
N TRP A 532 4.32 13.54 -4.59
CA TRP A 532 4.49 12.52 -5.63
C TRP A 532 3.81 12.89 -6.95
N SER A 533 2.66 13.58 -6.91
CA SER A 533 1.92 13.92 -8.12
C SER A 533 2.69 14.96 -8.95
N THR A 534 3.01 14.61 -10.19
CA THR A 534 3.80 15.44 -11.11
C THR A 534 3.11 16.75 -11.49
N MET A 535 1.77 16.77 -11.43
CA MET A 535 0.90 17.91 -11.72
C MET A 535 -0.47 17.71 -11.06
N PRO A 536 -1.27 18.78 -10.84
CA PRO A 536 -2.65 18.66 -10.39
C PRO A 536 -3.58 18.05 -11.44
N ASP A 537 -4.59 17.31 -10.98
CA ASP A 537 -5.55 16.59 -11.82
C ASP A 537 -6.32 17.54 -12.77
N GLN A 538 -6.68 18.73 -12.29
CA GLN A 538 -7.34 19.77 -13.08
C GLN A 538 -6.49 20.18 -14.30
N TYR A 539 -5.16 20.27 -14.15
CA TYR A 539 -4.25 20.55 -15.27
C TYR A 539 -4.15 19.36 -16.24
N ALA A 540 -4.07 18.13 -15.72
CA ALA A 540 -4.04 16.93 -16.56
C ALA A 540 -5.33 16.78 -17.39
N LEU A 541 -6.49 17.11 -16.81
CA LEU A 541 -7.81 17.09 -17.46
C LEU A 541 -7.97 18.23 -18.49
N GLU A 542 -7.50 19.44 -18.20
CA GLU A 542 -7.48 20.53 -19.19
C GLU A 542 -6.54 20.20 -20.36
N GLN A 543 -5.37 19.60 -20.11
CA GLN A 543 -4.49 19.14 -21.19
C GLN A 543 -5.06 17.94 -21.96
N PHE A 544 -5.82 17.06 -21.32
CA PHE A 544 -6.61 16.02 -21.99
C PHE A 544 -7.66 16.64 -22.94
N GLN A 545 -8.38 17.68 -22.50
CA GLN A 545 -9.30 18.42 -23.37
C GLN A 545 -8.56 19.09 -24.53
N GLN A 546 -7.52 19.88 -24.25
CA GLN A 546 -6.81 20.66 -25.27
C GLN A 546 -6.07 19.80 -26.30
N ARG A 547 -5.59 18.61 -25.92
CA ARG A 547 -4.75 17.74 -26.77
C ARG A 547 -5.53 16.58 -27.40
N VAL A 548 -6.59 16.10 -26.74
CA VAL A 548 -7.29 14.86 -27.11
C VAL A 548 -8.79 15.13 -27.31
N HIS A 549 -9.60 15.14 -26.24
CA HIS A 549 -11.07 15.10 -26.33
C HIS A 549 -11.67 16.32 -27.06
N GLY A 550 -11.09 17.51 -26.91
CA GLY A 550 -11.50 18.73 -27.61
C GLY A 550 -10.93 18.92 -29.02
N LYS A 551 -10.23 17.93 -29.59
CA LYS A 551 -9.80 17.98 -31.00
C LYS A 551 -10.89 17.45 -31.93
N LYS A 552 -10.88 17.90 -33.18
CA LYS A 552 -11.63 17.24 -34.25
C LYS A 552 -10.91 15.94 -34.61
N HIS A 553 -11.62 14.83 -34.52
CA HIS A 553 -11.20 13.51 -34.98
C HIS A 553 -12.14 13.01 -36.08
N ASP A 554 -11.69 12.02 -36.87
CA ASP A 554 -12.55 11.33 -37.86
C ASP A 554 -13.25 10.09 -37.26
N LYS A 555 -12.96 9.77 -35.98
CA LYS A 555 -13.57 8.74 -35.16
C LYS A 555 -13.79 9.27 -33.73
N PRO A 556 -14.68 8.68 -32.91
CA PRO A 556 -14.68 8.92 -31.48
C PRO A 556 -13.39 8.39 -30.82
N VAL A 557 -13.06 8.90 -29.63
CA VAL A 557 -11.85 8.53 -28.88
C VAL A 557 -12.22 7.61 -27.72
N MET A 558 -11.46 6.53 -27.55
CA MET A 558 -11.41 5.80 -26.27
C MET A 558 -10.19 6.26 -25.47
N SER A 559 -10.41 6.71 -24.24
CA SER A 559 -9.37 7.30 -23.40
C SER A 559 -9.18 6.58 -22.08
N GLU A 560 -7.93 6.30 -21.70
CA GLU A 560 -7.53 5.84 -20.36
C GLU A 560 -6.85 7.01 -19.63
N VAL A 561 -7.46 7.53 -18.56
CA VAL A 561 -7.01 8.74 -17.85
C VAL A 561 -6.69 8.41 -16.40
N ILE A 562 -5.47 8.71 -15.95
CA ILE A 562 -5.06 8.45 -14.56
C ILE A 562 -4.94 9.78 -13.81
N LEU A 563 -5.70 9.95 -12.74
CA LEU A 563 -5.64 11.09 -11.83
C LEU A 563 -4.79 10.73 -10.61
N THR A 564 -3.91 11.64 -10.16
CA THR A 564 -2.81 11.32 -9.23
C THR A 564 -2.73 12.26 -8.01
N SER A 565 -3.55 13.31 -7.93
CA SER A 565 -3.48 14.30 -6.84
C SER A 565 -3.98 13.80 -5.48
N SER A 566 -4.63 12.63 -5.46
CA SER A 566 -5.06 11.92 -4.25
C SER A 566 -4.07 10.84 -3.78
N HIS A 567 -2.86 10.77 -4.35
CA HIS A 567 -1.76 9.96 -3.85
C HIS A 567 -1.22 10.46 -2.48
N GLN A 568 -0.66 9.56 -1.68
CA GLN A 568 0.09 9.92 -0.47
C GLN A 568 1.26 10.87 -0.79
N PRO A 569 1.63 11.82 0.09
CA PRO A 569 1.24 11.95 1.50
C PRO A 569 0.03 12.87 1.76
N TRP A 570 -0.73 13.23 0.73
CA TRP A 570 -1.88 14.15 0.82
C TRP A 570 -1.52 15.55 1.33
N SER A 571 -0.27 15.98 1.16
CA SER A 571 0.14 17.36 1.37
C SER A 571 1.38 17.68 0.54
N PRO A 572 1.55 18.94 0.08
CA PRO A 572 0.48 19.93 -0.09
C PRO A 572 -0.63 19.38 -1.02
N ILE A 573 -1.87 19.87 -0.89
CA ILE A 573 -2.98 19.51 -1.79
C ILE A 573 -3.22 20.68 -2.76
N PRO A 574 -3.44 20.41 -4.07
CA PRO A 574 -3.93 21.44 -4.98
C PRO A 574 -5.28 22.03 -4.51
N LYS A 575 -5.56 23.25 -4.96
CA LYS A 575 -6.89 23.86 -4.87
C LYS A 575 -7.43 23.98 -6.29
N VAL A 576 -8.74 23.86 -6.46
CA VAL A 576 -9.39 24.22 -7.74
C VAL A 576 -9.16 25.71 -7.96
N VAL A 577 -8.65 26.07 -9.13
CA VAL A 577 -8.55 27.45 -9.64
C VAL A 577 -9.54 27.64 -10.78
N ASP A 578 -9.78 28.87 -11.23
CA ASP A 578 -10.56 29.06 -12.44
C ASP A 578 -9.87 28.39 -13.63
N TRP A 579 -10.64 27.63 -14.42
CA TRP A 579 -10.10 26.79 -15.50
C TRP A 579 -9.34 27.60 -16.56
N ASP A 580 -9.75 28.85 -16.77
CA ASP A 580 -9.15 29.78 -17.72
C ASP A 580 -7.84 30.43 -17.17
N GLU A 581 -7.53 30.28 -15.87
CA GLU A 581 -6.25 30.70 -15.25
C GLU A 581 -5.16 29.60 -15.26
N LEU A 582 -5.50 28.35 -15.63
CA LEU A 582 -4.58 27.20 -15.51
C LEU A 582 -3.25 27.38 -16.24
N GLY A 583 -3.27 28.01 -17.43
CA GLY A 583 -2.07 28.38 -18.19
C GLY A 583 -1.10 27.22 -18.45
N ASP A 584 0.16 27.40 -18.04
CA ASP A 584 1.21 26.36 -18.04
C ASP A 584 1.30 25.59 -16.71
N GLY A 585 0.39 25.86 -15.78
CA GLY A 585 0.39 25.35 -14.41
C GLY A 585 1.16 26.19 -13.41
N SER A 586 1.77 27.31 -13.80
CA SER A 586 2.56 28.16 -12.88
C SER A 586 1.72 28.83 -11.80
N VAL A 587 0.40 29.00 -11.98
CA VAL A 587 -0.57 29.48 -10.97
C VAL A 587 -0.48 28.67 -9.65
N PHE A 588 -0.20 27.38 -9.75
CA PHE A 588 -0.13 26.48 -8.58
C PHE A 588 1.08 26.74 -7.66
N LYS A 589 2.07 27.56 -8.07
CA LYS A 589 3.26 27.88 -7.24
C LYS A 589 2.88 28.52 -5.90
N GLY A 590 1.90 29.43 -5.89
CA GLY A 590 1.41 30.06 -4.65
C GLY A 590 0.55 29.15 -3.79
N ILE A 591 -0.05 28.10 -4.38
CA ILE A 591 -0.90 27.13 -3.68
C ILE A 591 -0.05 26.06 -2.99
N GLU A 592 0.98 25.57 -3.68
CA GLU A 592 1.94 24.59 -3.18
C GLU A 592 2.76 25.16 -2.01
N ALA A 593 3.38 26.32 -2.18
CA ALA A 593 4.17 27.00 -1.15
C ALA A 593 3.34 27.50 0.07
N ALA A 594 2.01 27.50 -0.03
CA ALA A 594 1.09 27.82 1.06
C ALA A 594 0.37 26.57 1.64
N GLY A 595 0.76 25.37 1.21
CA GLY A 595 0.25 24.12 1.74
C GLY A 595 0.92 23.71 3.06
N THR A 596 0.42 22.64 3.67
CA THR A 596 0.98 22.10 4.93
C THR A 596 2.17 21.19 4.65
N ASP A 597 3.16 21.17 5.55
CA ASP A 597 4.32 20.29 5.44
C ASP A 597 3.88 18.80 5.42
N PRO A 598 4.35 17.99 4.45
CA PRO A 598 4.04 16.57 4.38
C PRO A 598 4.36 15.79 5.66
N THR A 599 5.41 16.16 6.38
CA THR A 599 5.86 15.48 7.60
C THR A 599 4.88 15.68 8.77
N ASP A 600 4.23 16.85 8.87
CA ASP A 600 3.20 17.14 9.87
C ASP A 600 1.92 16.32 9.64
N VAL A 601 1.55 16.12 8.37
CA VAL A 601 0.40 15.31 7.96
C VAL A 601 0.68 13.82 8.13
N MET A 602 1.90 13.38 7.77
CA MET A 602 2.37 12.01 7.99
C MET A 602 2.65 11.69 9.47
N ALA A 603 2.90 12.67 10.33
CA ALA A 603 3.08 12.46 11.76
C ALA A 603 1.77 12.08 12.45
N ASP A 604 0.64 12.69 12.06
CA ASP A 604 -0.66 12.58 12.72
C ASP A 604 -1.68 11.79 11.87
N THR A 605 -2.19 10.68 12.41
CA THR A 605 -3.17 9.82 11.71
C THR A 605 -4.51 10.52 11.47
N SER A 606 -4.93 11.43 12.35
CA SER A 606 -6.18 12.17 12.20
C SER A 606 -6.06 13.23 11.11
N LYS A 607 -4.91 13.93 11.03
CA LYS A 607 -4.62 14.83 9.90
C LYS A 607 -4.51 14.06 8.59
N SER A 608 -3.80 12.93 8.57
CA SER A 608 -3.69 12.07 7.37
C SER A 608 -5.08 11.72 6.77
N ARG A 609 -6.08 11.45 7.62
CA ARG A 609 -7.48 11.22 7.19
C ARG A 609 -8.16 12.45 6.62
N GLN A 610 -8.06 13.59 7.31
CA GLN A 610 -8.67 14.84 6.87
C GLN A 610 -8.09 15.31 5.54
N GLU A 611 -6.77 15.24 5.38
CA GLU A 611 -6.09 15.62 4.14
C GLU A 611 -6.34 14.63 3.00
N TYR A 612 -6.32 13.31 3.24
CA TYR A 612 -6.77 12.34 2.24
C TYR A 612 -8.20 12.63 1.76
N GLY A 613 -9.14 12.85 2.69
CA GLY A 613 -10.53 13.18 2.36
C GLY A 613 -10.65 14.43 1.50
N LYS A 614 -9.85 15.48 1.76
CA LYS A 614 -9.79 16.69 0.91
C LYS A 614 -9.18 16.41 -0.46
N SER A 615 -8.15 15.57 -0.55
CA SER A 615 -7.53 15.23 -1.84
C SER A 615 -8.50 14.47 -2.77
N VAL A 616 -9.33 13.58 -2.20
CA VAL A 616 -10.43 12.91 -2.93
C VAL A 616 -11.50 13.91 -3.37
N GLN A 617 -11.89 14.86 -2.50
CA GLN A 617 -12.81 15.95 -2.87
C GLN A 617 -12.25 16.78 -4.04
N TYR A 618 -10.94 17.09 -4.06
CA TYR A 618 -10.29 17.80 -5.17
C TYR A 618 -10.37 17.00 -6.48
N SER A 619 -9.93 15.74 -6.50
CA SER A 619 -9.92 14.89 -7.70
C SER A 619 -11.33 14.67 -8.27
N LEU A 620 -12.33 14.44 -7.40
CA LEU A 620 -13.74 14.31 -7.80
C LEU A 620 -14.29 15.62 -8.39
N THR A 621 -13.97 16.76 -7.78
CA THR A 621 -14.41 18.08 -8.27
C THR A 621 -13.82 18.37 -9.64
N ALA A 622 -12.49 18.23 -9.80
CA ALA A 622 -11.82 18.47 -11.08
C ALA A 622 -12.36 17.58 -12.22
N LEU A 623 -12.57 16.28 -11.97
CA LEU A 623 -13.11 15.35 -12.97
C LEU A 623 -14.55 15.67 -13.37
N THR A 624 -15.40 16.00 -12.40
CA THR A 624 -16.82 16.25 -12.67
C THR A 624 -17.08 17.66 -13.20
N GLU A 625 -16.24 18.66 -12.89
CA GLU A 625 -16.25 19.97 -13.55
C GLU A 625 -15.78 19.88 -15.00
N TRP A 626 -14.74 19.09 -15.28
CA TRP A 626 -14.30 18.79 -16.63
C TRP A 626 -15.45 18.19 -17.48
N LEU A 627 -16.19 17.22 -16.92
CA LEU A 627 -17.32 16.58 -17.59
C LEU A 627 -18.50 17.54 -17.81
N GLU A 628 -18.78 18.42 -16.83
CA GLU A 628 -19.80 19.47 -16.93
C GLU A 628 -19.45 20.49 -18.03
N ARG A 629 -18.20 20.96 -18.07
CA ARG A 629 -17.73 22.04 -18.96
C ARG A 629 -17.49 21.56 -20.41
N TYR A 630 -17.05 20.32 -20.63
CA TYR A 630 -16.57 19.85 -21.93
C TYR A 630 -17.24 18.61 -22.51
N GLY A 631 -17.88 17.77 -21.71
CA GLY A 631 -18.47 16.52 -22.21
C GLY A 631 -19.77 16.75 -23.00
N THR A 632 -20.01 15.88 -23.97
CA THR A 632 -21.12 15.99 -24.94
C THR A 632 -22.27 15.04 -24.59
N LYS A 633 -23.31 14.99 -25.44
CA LYS A 633 -24.36 13.95 -25.36
C LYS A 633 -23.84 12.53 -25.64
N ASP A 634 -22.69 12.43 -26.31
CA ASP A 634 -22.06 11.19 -26.76
C ASP A 634 -20.79 10.86 -25.95
N THR A 635 -20.48 11.62 -24.89
CA THR A 635 -19.44 11.28 -23.92
C THR A 635 -19.98 10.28 -22.89
N VAL A 636 -19.25 9.17 -22.68
CA VAL A 636 -19.48 8.19 -21.62
C VAL A 636 -18.26 8.14 -20.71
N LEU A 637 -18.42 8.56 -19.46
CA LEU A 637 -17.37 8.48 -18.44
C LEU A 637 -17.61 7.26 -17.54
N VAL A 638 -16.64 6.36 -17.50
CA VAL A 638 -16.48 5.35 -16.45
C VAL A 638 -15.38 5.85 -15.52
N PHE A 639 -15.67 6.08 -14.25
CA PHE A 639 -14.63 6.40 -13.27
C PHE A 639 -14.70 5.54 -12.03
N LEU A 640 -13.54 5.25 -11.44
CA LEU A 640 -13.41 4.37 -10.29
C LEU A 640 -12.17 4.69 -9.47
N GLY A 641 -12.16 4.21 -8.23
CA GLY A 641 -10.90 4.04 -7.50
C GLY A 641 -10.08 2.86 -8.01
N ASP A 642 -8.79 2.89 -7.75
CA ASP A 642 -7.85 1.77 -7.99
C ASP A 642 -7.64 0.90 -6.74
N HIS A 643 -7.59 1.52 -5.56
CA HIS A 643 -7.50 0.90 -4.25
C HIS A 643 -7.85 1.86 -3.10
N GLN A 644 -7.92 1.33 -1.89
CA GLN A 644 -7.95 2.10 -0.64
C GLN A 644 -6.60 2.81 -0.38
N PRO A 645 -6.57 3.90 0.42
CA PRO A 645 -5.33 4.46 0.95
C PRO A 645 -4.71 3.50 1.99
N ILE A 646 -3.44 3.74 2.36
CA ILE A 646 -2.67 2.91 3.30
C ILE A 646 -3.43 2.62 4.61
N ALA A 647 -3.19 1.45 5.22
CA ALA A 647 -3.97 0.95 6.36
C ALA A 647 -3.95 1.86 7.60
N ARG A 648 -3.01 2.81 7.68
CA ARG A 648 -3.02 3.88 8.68
C ARG A 648 -4.21 4.85 8.53
N VAL A 649 -4.57 5.22 7.30
CA VAL A 649 -5.68 6.13 6.98
C VAL A 649 -7.00 5.36 7.04
N SER A 650 -7.16 4.36 6.16
CA SER A 650 -8.36 3.53 6.04
C SER A 650 -8.66 2.69 7.29
N GLY A 651 -7.65 2.38 8.10
CA GLY A 651 -7.75 1.54 9.30
C GLY A 651 -7.45 0.07 9.03
N ASN A 652 -6.96 -0.65 10.06
CA ASN A 652 -6.47 -2.03 9.95
C ASN A 652 -7.52 -3.09 9.56
N HIS A 653 -8.79 -2.70 9.41
CA HIS A 653 -9.93 -3.58 9.15
C HIS A 653 -10.83 -3.10 8.00
N ALA A 654 -10.41 -2.09 7.22
CA ALA A 654 -11.15 -1.68 6.04
C ALA A 654 -11.20 -2.81 4.98
N SER A 655 -12.30 -2.87 4.23
CA SER A 655 -12.38 -3.74 3.06
C SER A 655 -11.46 -3.23 1.94
N ARG A 656 -11.28 -4.02 0.88
CA ARG A 656 -10.51 -3.59 -0.31
C ARG A 656 -11.37 -2.86 -1.35
N ASP A 657 -12.57 -2.43 -0.96
CA ASP A 657 -13.54 -1.95 -1.94
C ASP A 657 -13.25 -0.50 -2.35
N VAL A 658 -13.53 -0.23 -3.61
CA VAL A 658 -13.48 1.08 -4.26
C VAL A 658 -14.82 1.35 -4.93
N PRO A 659 -15.30 2.60 -4.96
CA PRO A 659 -16.47 2.96 -5.74
C PRO A 659 -16.14 2.91 -7.24
N ILE A 660 -17.17 2.64 -8.05
CA ILE A 660 -17.17 2.80 -9.51
C ILE A 660 -18.48 3.50 -9.92
N SER A 661 -18.40 4.34 -10.94
CA SER A 661 -19.52 5.09 -11.51
C SER A 661 -19.47 5.04 -13.03
N ILE A 662 -20.61 4.85 -13.69
CA ILE A 662 -20.80 5.08 -15.13
C ILE A 662 -21.73 6.28 -15.29
N VAL A 663 -21.31 7.27 -16.08
CA VAL A 663 -21.97 8.57 -16.25
C VAL A 663 -22.15 8.88 -17.74
N ALA A 664 -23.37 9.23 -18.15
CA ALA A 664 -23.71 9.57 -19.55
C ALA A 664 -24.94 10.49 -19.62
N LYS A 665 -25.13 11.20 -20.74
CA LYS A 665 -26.40 11.91 -21.05
C LYS A 665 -27.41 11.03 -21.79
N ASP A 666 -26.93 10.03 -22.51
CA ASP A 666 -27.79 9.09 -23.24
C ASP A 666 -28.28 8.00 -22.27
N PRO A 667 -29.58 7.97 -21.91
CA PRO A 667 -30.11 7.00 -20.94
C PRO A 667 -29.89 5.56 -21.39
N LYS A 668 -29.82 5.31 -22.71
CA LYS A 668 -29.57 3.98 -23.28
C LYS A 668 -28.22 3.38 -22.87
N VAL A 669 -27.27 4.20 -22.42
CA VAL A 669 -25.99 3.71 -21.87
C VAL A 669 -26.20 3.16 -20.45
N LEU A 670 -27.08 3.78 -19.66
CA LEU A 670 -27.38 3.36 -18.28
C LEU A 670 -28.45 2.27 -18.21
N ASP A 671 -29.38 2.22 -19.17
CA ASP A 671 -30.38 1.16 -19.31
C ASP A 671 -29.72 -0.23 -19.45
N LYS A 672 -28.59 -0.30 -20.16
CA LYS A 672 -27.78 -1.53 -20.39
C LYS A 672 -27.15 -2.11 -19.12
N ILE A 673 -27.16 -1.37 -18.01
CA ILE A 673 -26.64 -1.77 -16.70
C ILE A 673 -27.73 -1.68 -15.61
N GLY A 674 -29.00 -1.54 -15.98
CA GLY A 674 -30.11 -1.40 -15.03
C GLY A 674 -30.33 -2.63 -14.14
N ASP A 675 -29.93 -3.82 -14.59
CA ASP A 675 -29.98 -5.08 -13.85
C ASP A 675 -28.80 -5.28 -12.88
N TRP A 676 -27.80 -4.40 -12.89
CA TRP A 676 -26.59 -4.53 -12.07
C TRP A 676 -26.82 -4.27 -10.57
N GLY A 677 -27.99 -3.73 -10.19
CA GLY A 677 -28.32 -3.36 -8.81
C GLY A 677 -27.53 -2.16 -8.27
N TRP A 678 -26.93 -1.37 -9.16
CA TRP A 678 -26.16 -0.17 -8.82
C TRP A 678 -27.09 1.02 -8.50
N THR A 679 -26.63 1.87 -7.59
CA THR A 679 -27.36 3.04 -7.09
C THR A 679 -27.37 4.16 -8.13
N ASP A 680 -28.47 4.91 -8.25
CA ASP A 680 -28.51 6.11 -9.08
C ASP A 680 -27.74 7.27 -8.43
N GLY A 681 -27.03 8.05 -9.25
CA GLY A 681 -26.17 9.16 -8.83
C GLY A 681 -24.73 8.75 -8.49
N LEU A 682 -23.84 9.72 -8.27
CA LEU A 682 -22.38 9.50 -8.12
C LEU A 682 -21.94 8.71 -6.87
N ARG A 683 -22.79 8.56 -5.85
CA ARG A 683 -22.44 7.91 -4.58
C ARG A 683 -23.11 6.52 -4.47
N PRO A 684 -22.36 5.40 -4.47
CA PRO A 684 -22.94 4.08 -4.22
C PRO A 684 -23.60 4.00 -2.83
N ALA A 685 -24.70 3.26 -2.71
CA ALA A 685 -25.27 2.91 -1.41
C ALA A 685 -24.36 1.92 -0.65
N HIS A 686 -24.36 1.98 0.68
CA HIS A 686 -23.51 1.13 1.54
C HIS A 686 -23.73 -0.38 1.33
N ASP A 687 -24.95 -0.77 0.95
CA ASP A 687 -25.41 -2.13 0.70
C ASP A 687 -25.48 -2.50 -0.80
N ALA A 688 -25.05 -1.61 -1.71
CA ALA A 688 -24.99 -1.89 -3.13
C ALA A 688 -24.08 -3.11 -3.44
N PRO A 689 -24.34 -3.88 -4.52
CA PRO A 689 -23.59 -5.09 -4.83
C PRO A 689 -22.08 -4.85 -4.96
N VAL A 690 -21.29 -5.61 -4.19
CA VAL A 690 -19.82 -5.61 -4.26
C VAL A 690 -19.37 -6.74 -5.18
N TRP A 691 -18.62 -6.41 -6.24
CA TRP A 691 -18.02 -7.41 -7.14
C TRP A 691 -16.50 -7.42 -7.01
N LYS A 692 -15.84 -8.51 -7.40
CA LYS A 692 -14.39 -8.44 -7.64
C LYS A 692 -14.11 -7.54 -8.84
N MET A 693 -13.14 -6.65 -8.71
CA MET A 693 -12.71 -5.70 -9.76
C MET A 693 -12.46 -6.37 -11.12
N ASN A 694 -11.95 -7.61 -11.13
CA ASN A 694 -11.68 -8.35 -12.36
C ASN A 694 -12.95 -8.81 -13.12
N LEU A 695 -14.14 -8.74 -12.50
CA LEU A 695 -15.40 -9.08 -13.18
C LEU A 695 -15.96 -7.92 -14.01
N PHE A 696 -15.39 -6.72 -13.89
CA PHE A 696 -15.90 -5.53 -14.57
C PHE A 696 -15.77 -5.62 -16.10
N ARG A 697 -14.61 -6.02 -16.64
CA ARG A 697 -14.38 -6.13 -18.10
C ARG A 697 -15.48 -6.93 -18.78
N ASP A 698 -15.69 -8.17 -18.36
CA ASP A 698 -16.59 -9.11 -19.05
C ASP A 698 -18.06 -8.69 -18.90
N ARG A 699 -18.44 -8.12 -17.75
CA ARG A 699 -19.77 -7.53 -17.53
C ARG A 699 -20.01 -6.31 -18.43
N PHE A 700 -19.06 -5.37 -18.49
CA PHE A 700 -19.11 -4.20 -19.36
C PHE A 700 -19.22 -4.61 -20.84
N LEU A 701 -18.37 -5.54 -21.29
CA LEU A 701 -18.40 -6.03 -22.67
C LEU A 701 -19.75 -6.68 -23.01
N THR A 702 -20.28 -7.51 -22.12
CA THR A 702 -21.60 -8.16 -22.30
C THR A 702 -22.73 -7.13 -22.34
N ALA A 703 -22.76 -6.18 -21.41
CA ALA A 703 -23.79 -5.15 -21.31
C ALA A 703 -23.87 -4.29 -22.58
N TYR A 704 -22.73 -3.90 -23.16
CA TYR A 704 -22.69 -3.12 -24.40
C TYR A 704 -22.67 -3.98 -25.68
N GLY A 705 -23.25 -5.18 -25.61
CA GLY A 705 -23.60 -6.00 -26.77
C GLY A 705 -22.47 -6.82 -27.38
N SER A 706 -21.36 -7.02 -26.67
CA SER A 706 -20.26 -7.85 -27.17
C SER A 706 -20.63 -9.33 -27.13
N THR A 707 -20.39 -10.06 -28.22
CA THR A 707 -20.65 -11.51 -28.27
C THR A 707 -19.41 -12.28 -27.78
N PRO A 708 -19.50 -13.18 -26.78
CA PRO A 708 -18.36 -13.98 -26.35
C PRO A 708 -17.96 -15.01 -27.43
N HIS A 709 -16.69 -14.99 -27.84
CA HIS A 709 -16.04 -16.08 -28.57
C HIS A 709 -14.73 -16.40 -27.83
N PRO A 710 -14.70 -17.45 -26.98
CA PRO A 710 -13.55 -17.73 -26.15
C PRO A 710 -12.30 -18.12 -26.94
N LYS A 711 -11.15 -17.52 -26.60
CA LYS A 711 -9.82 -18.07 -26.92
C LYS A 711 -9.44 -19.05 -25.80
N THR A 712 -9.31 -20.33 -26.14
CA THR A 712 -8.70 -21.35 -25.26
C THR A 712 -7.16 -21.31 -25.38
N GLY A 713 -6.45 -21.75 -24.33
CA GLY A 713 -4.99 -21.55 -24.16
C GLY A 713 -4.13 -22.80 -24.15
#